data_AF-A0AAN9PEL5-F1
#
_entry.id   AF-A0AAN9PEL5-F1
#
_cell.length_a   1.000
_cell.length_b   1.000
_cell.length_c   1.000
_cell.angle_alpha   90.00
_cell.angle_beta   90.00
_cell.angle_gamma   90.00
#
_symmetry.space_group_name_H-M   'P 1'
#
loop_
_entity.id
_entity.type
_entity.pdbx_description
1 polymer ?
#
loop_
_entity_poly.entity_id
_entity_poly.type
_entity_poly.pdbx_seq_one_letter_code
_entity_poly.pdbx_strand_id
1 'polypeptide(L)'
;MPKQGDIANYFPLYSGNRKALTQFSLLSLKSMEETPMLLHGTIEATIFNASPYSPLFPLSHFSIFRCISCAIEKGAYVTIKIDNHKVAKTSQESNRVWNQTFQIQCAHPADSSITITLKTSCSMLGRFHIQAQQLLKKGGLVNGLFPLLMEDGKPNPKLKLKFQLWFKPAQLEPGWEKVLSNGWEFQGLRDATFPQRSNCQVKLYHDAHHSSAFQPPFDSCGAPKKLWEDVYKAIDGAKYIVYIAGWSFNPKMVLVRDPHTEIPHARGVKLGELLKKKAEEGVAVRVMLWDDETSLPFIKNKGEMNTHDEEAFAYFNHTKVICRKCPRLHHKFPTLFSHHQKTLTVDTKALKSVEDRELVSFLGGLDLCDGRYDTEQHSLFQTLIRESHCYDFYQTNIEGASLNKGGPRTPWHDVHACVTGEAAWDVLTNFEQRWTQQCDPSFLVPTSTLTTLMSQTSSSTLKERNWKVQVFRSIDHASVGELFTKLTVERSIHEAYVEAIRRADRFIYIENQYFIGGCHWWKKDRHCGCNNLIPIEIALKVVSKIKAKERFAVYIVIPMWPEGEPESEPVQDILHWTRETMVMMYRLIGEAIQESGEQGHPGDYLNFFCLANREQKGQGEYLPPDSPHPETQYWNAQKNRRFMVYVHSKLMIVDDLYMLIGSANVNQRSMDGQRDTEIAIGCYQSQDVADHDQVNLGDIHAYRMSLWYEHTLSVDELFLEPESLECVERVRSIGDEMWEIYNSEEIVDMEGVHLVTYPVRVTQEGCVKDLADGVHFPDTNSLVKGKRSKILPPIFTT
;
A
#
# COMPACT_ATOMS: atom_id res chain seq x y z
N MET A 1 -22.17 -23.55 59.21
CA MET A 1 -22.15 -22.20 58.60
C MET A 1 -21.38 -22.28 57.27
N PRO A 2 -22.03 -22.53 56.12
CA PRO A 2 -21.35 -22.69 54.83
C PRO A 2 -21.44 -21.40 54.00
N LYS A 3 -20.36 -20.77 53.50
CA LYS A 3 -19.37 -21.12 52.44
C LYS A 3 -19.96 -21.23 51.02
N GLN A 4 -19.67 -20.18 50.24
CA GLN A 4 -19.96 -19.92 48.83
C GLN A 4 -19.29 -20.90 47.88
N GLY A 5 -20.01 -21.26 46.82
CA GLY A 5 -19.53 -21.98 45.65
C GLY A 5 -19.39 -21.09 44.41
N ASP A 6 -18.60 -21.64 43.48
CA ASP A 6 -18.70 -21.63 42.01
C ASP A 6 -18.80 -20.32 41.23
N ILE A 7 -17.68 -19.92 40.61
CA ILE A 7 -17.64 -19.51 39.18
C ILE A 7 -16.28 -19.92 38.58
N ALA A 8 -16.25 -21.05 37.87
CA ALA A 8 -15.17 -21.42 36.96
C ALA A 8 -15.81 -21.94 35.67
N ASN A 9 -15.63 -21.22 34.56
CA ASN A 9 -15.60 -21.69 33.17
C ASN A 9 -15.71 -20.47 32.25
N TYR A 10 -14.64 -20.17 31.48
CA TYR A 10 -14.63 -19.63 30.11
C TYR A 10 -13.19 -19.23 29.75
N PHE A 11 -12.40 -20.19 29.24
CA PHE A 11 -11.20 -19.99 28.42
C PHE A 11 -11.02 -21.23 27.55
N PRO A 12 -11.06 -21.14 26.20
CA PRO A 12 -10.73 -22.29 25.36
C PRO A 12 -9.20 -22.43 25.30
N LEU A 13 -8.70 -23.48 25.97
CA LEU A 13 -7.31 -23.93 25.91
C LEU A 13 -7.04 -24.60 24.55
N TYR A 14 -6.19 -23.98 23.72
CA TYR A 14 -5.50 -24.68 22.62
C TYR A 14 -4.41 -25.60 23.22
N SER A 15 -4.81 -26.77 23.69
CA SER A 15 -3.92 -27.87 24.06
C SER A 15 -4.14 -29.06 23.12
N GLY A 16 -3.72 -28.89 21.87
CA GLY A 16 -3.73 -29.97 20.88
C GLY A 16 -2.86 -29.60 19.70
N ASN A 17 -1.61 -30.09 19.68
CA ASN A 17 -0.64 -30.17 18.57
C ASN A 17 0.80 -29.69 18.84
N ARG A 18 1.23 -29.49 20.09
CA ARG A 18 2.67 -29.25 20.38
C ARG A 18 3.57 -30.50 20.25
N LYS A 19 3.02 -31.71 20.20
CA LYS A 19 3.80 -32.97 20.08
C LYS A 19 3.91 -33.53 18.67
N ALA A 20 3.05 -33.13 17.73
CA ALA A 20 3.13 -33.60 16.33
C ALA A 20 4.17 -32.82 15.50
N LEU A 21 4.42 -31.55 15.86
CA LEU A 21 5.42 -30.70 15.19
C LEU A 21 6.87 -30.96 15.61
N THR A 22 7.10 -31.67 16.71
CA THR A 22 8.45 -32.00 17.21
C THR A 22 9.02 -33.29 16.62
N GLN A 23 8.19 -34.16 16.01
CA GLN A 23 8.65 -35.43 15.43
C GLN A 23 8.87 -35.37 13.91
N PHE A 24 8.18 -34.47 13.20
CA PHE A 24 8.42 -34.24 11.77
C PHE A 24 9.58 -33.28 11.46
N SER A 25 10.07 -32.50 12.44
CA SER A 25 11.19 -31.57 12.21
C SER A 25 12.59 -32.23 12.29
N LEU A 26 12.71 -33.41 12.90
CA LEU A 26 14.03 -34.03 13.16
C LEU A 26 14.54 -34.94 12.03
N LEU A 27 13.68 -35.33 11.08
CA LEU A 27 14.04 -36.29 10.03
C LEU A 27 14.37 -35.65 8.67
N SER A 28 14.11 -34.35 8.48
CA SER A 28 14.45 -33.61 7.23
C SER A 28 15.73 -32.76 7.34
N LEU A 29 16.26 -32.54 8.55
CA LEU A 29 17.40 -31.64 8.80
C LEU A 29 18.79 -32.28 8.63
N LYS A 30 18.93 -33.44 7.98
CA LYS A 30 20.20 -34.20 7.94
C LYS A 30 20.95 -34.25 6.61
N SER A 31 20.53 -33.51 5.58
CA SER A 31 21.29 -33.48 4.31
C SER A 31 21.21 -32.17 3.53
N MET A 32 21.42 -31.02 4.18
CA MET A 32 21.68 -29.77 3.47
C MET A 32 23.06 -29.26 3.86
N GLU A 33 23.98 -29.28 2.88
CA GLU A 33 25.22 -28.50 2.91
C GLU A 33 24.88 -27.03 3.22
N GLU A 34 25.73 -26.40 4.03
CA GLU A 34 25.45 -25.16 4.76
C GLU A 34 25.10 -23.96 3.85
N THR A 35 23.83 -23.82 3.50
CA THR A 35 23.29 -22.53 3.04
C THR A 35 23.39 -21.50 4.18
N PRO A 36 23.79 -20.25 3.89
CA PRO A 36 23.85 -19.20 4.91
C PRO A 36 22.46 -19.00 5.53
N MET A 37 22.35 -19.18 6.85
CA MET A 37 21.08 -19.14 7.58
C MET A 37 20.51 -17.72 7.66
N LEU A 38 19.56 -17.36 6.80
CA LEU A 38 18.90 -16.05 6.78
C LEU A 38 17.90 -15.90 7.94
N LEU A 39 17.79 -14.68 8.49
CA LEU A 39 16.68 -14.33 9.39
C LEU A 39 15.46 -13.92 8.55
N HIS A 40 14.86 -14.92 7.88
CA HIS A 40 13.68 -14.76 7.02
C HIS A 40 12.47 -15.50 7.59
N GLY A 41 11.52 -14.75 8.14
CA GLY A 41 10.39 -15.30 8.88
C GLY A 41 9.79 -14.30 9.86
N THR A 42 9.14 -14.80 10.90
CA THR A 42 8.50 -13.97 11.94
C THR A 42 9.08 -14.33 13.30
N ILE A 43 9.51 -13.30 14.04
CA ILE A 43 9.86 -13.43 15.46
C ILE A 43 8.64 -13.06 16.28
N GLU A 44 8.06 -14.04 16.97
CA GLU A 44 7.11 -13.79 18.05
C GLU A 44 7.90 -13.44 19.32
N ALA A 45 7.80 -12.18 19.75
CA ALA A 45 8.53 -11.65 20.89
C ALA A 45 7.56 -11.27 22.03
N THR A 46 7.64 -11.98 23.16
CA THR A 46 6.85 -11.65 24.36
C THR A 46 7.73 -11.04 25.44
N ILE A 47 7.38 -9.82 25.87
CA ILE A 47 8.03 -9.12 26.99
C ILE A 47 7.14 -9.26 28.24
N PHE A 48 7.62 -9.97 29.26
CA PHE A 48 6.83 -10.26 30.46
C PHE A 48 7.00 -9.18 31.53
N ASN A 49 8.18 -9.15 32.15
CA ASN A 49 8.49 -8.23 33.25
C ASN A 49 10.01 -8.02 33.42
N ALA A 50 10.38 -6.98 34.17
CA ALA A 50 11.76 -6.72 34.58
C ALA A 50 11.88 -6.67 36.11
N SER A 51 13.07 -6.92 36.64
CA SER A 51 13.32 -6.77 38.07
C SER A 51 13.12 -5.32 38.54
N PRO A 52 12.66 -5.12 39.80
CA PRO A 52 12.68 -3.80 40.42
C PRO A 52 14.11 -3.29 40.46
N TYR A 53 14.33 -2.07 39.96
CA TYR A 53 15.67 -1.49 39.91
C TYR A 53 15.59 0.03 39.92
N SER A 54 16.08 0.66 40.98
CA SER A 54 16.25 2.11 41.06
C SER A 54 17.70 2.45 40.73
N PRO A 55 17.98 3.27 39.71
CA PRO A 55 19.35 3.67 39.41
C PRO A 55 19.92 4.44 40.61
N LEU A 56 21.13 4.08 41.04
CA LEU A 56 21.89 4.88 41.99
C LEU A 56 22.39 6.11 41.23
N PHE A 57 21.76 7.27 41.45
CA PHE A 57 22.34 8.54 41.01
C PHE A 57 23.68 8.72 41.75
N PRO A 58 24.78 9.07 41.05
CA PRO A 58 26.04 9.35 41.71
C PRO A 58 25.89 10.61 42.56
N LEU A 59 25.72 10.41 43.87
CA LEU A 59 25.86 11.46 44.87
C LEU A 59 27.36 11.71 45.06
N SER A 60 27.94 12.57 44.22
CA SER A 60 29.17 13.27 44.58
C SER A 60 29.13 14.71 44.07
N HIS A 61 28.93 15.62 45.03
CA HIS A 61 29.43 17.00 45.09
C HIS A 61 28.62 18.23 44.66
N PHE A 62 27.31 18.20 44.41
CA PHE A 62 26.52 19.45 44.51
C PHE A 62 25.09 19.22 45.02
N SER A 63 24.89 19.46 46.32
CA SER A 63 23.56 19.73 46.86
C SER A 63 23.17 21.15 46.44
N ILE A 64 22.10 21.31 45.63
CA ILE A 64 21.12 22.42 45.67
C ILE A 64 20.04 22.32 44.57
N PHE A 65 20.15 21.48 43.53
CA PHE A 65 19.05 21.26 42.58
C PHE A 65 18.43 19.87 42.70
N ARG A 66 17.58 19.69 43.72
CA ARG A 66 16.58 18.62 43.70
C ARG A 66 15.57 18.99 42.60
N CYS A 67 15.79 18.49 41.38
CA CYS A 67 14.84 18.69 40.28
C CYS A 67 13.55 17.92 40.65
N ILE A 68 12.52 18.65 41.05
CA ILE A 68 11.21 18.13 41.46
C ILE A 68 10.54 17.30 40.33
N SER A 69 11.05 17.36 39.09
CA SER A 69 10.58 16.58 37.95
C SER A 69 11.03 15.10 37.91
N CYS A 70 11.96 14.68 38.78
CA CYS A 70 12.45 13.28 38.85
C CYS A 70 11.74 12.42 39.91
N ALA A 71 10.86 13.00 40.73
CA ALA A 71 10.17 12.30 41.83
C ALA A 71 8.85 11.61 41.41
N ILE A 72 8.44 11.73 40.15
CA ILE A 72 7.35 10.94 39.58
C ILE A 72 8.02 9.71 38.96
N GLU A 73 7.68 8.50 39.42
CA GLU A 73 8.11 7.24 38.79
C GLU A 73 7.64 7.21 37.33
N LYS A 74 8.43 7.77 36.42
CA LYS A 74 8.15 7.66 34.99
C LYS A 74 8.30 6.19 34.61
N GLY A 75 7.23 5.59 34.07
CA GLY A 75 7.21 4.15 33.77
C GLY A 75 8.38 3.71 32.87
N ALA A 76 8.72 2.43 32.92
CA ALA A 76 9.72 1.85 32.05
C ALA A 76 9.05 1.25 30.80
N TYR A 77 9.82 1.12 29.72
CA TYR A 77 9.39 0.42 28.51
C TYR A 77 10.57 -0.35 27.90
N VAL A 78 10.25 -1.31 27.05
CA VAL A 78 11.22 -2.12 26.32
C VAL A 78 11.14 -1.82 24.84
N THR A 79 12.29 -1.73 24.17
CA THR A 79 12.37 -1.64 22.71
C THR A 79 13.13 -2.83 22.15
N ILE A 80 12.63 -3.41 21.06
CA ILE A 80 13.34 -4.44 20.29
C ILE A 80 13.85 -3.77 19.03
N LYS A 81 15.13 -4.00 18.73
CA LYS A 81 15.77 -3.58 17.49
C LYS A 81 16.33 -4.77 16.73
N ILE A 82 16.20 -4.72 15.40
CA ILE A 82 17.03 -5.51 14.49
C ILE A 82 18.03 -4.53 13.87
N ASP A 83 19.31 -4.80 14.07
CA ASP A 83 20.39 -3.87 13.87
C ASP A 83 20.11 -2.53 14.56
N ASN A 84 20.07 -1.44 13.79
CA ASN A 84 19.80 -0.11 14.33
C ASN A 84 18.32 0.26 14.32
N HIS A 85 17.47 -0.54 13.66
CA HIS A 85 16.07 -0.26 13.42
C HIS A 85 15.17 -0.78 14.55
N LYS A 86 14.27 0.08 15.06
CA LYS A 86 13.32 -0.27 16.11
C LYS A 86 12.11 -0.96 15.49
N VAL A 87 11.92 -2.24 15.82
CA VAL A 87 10.86 -3.08 15.26
C VAL A 87 9.68 -3.30 16.22
N ALA A 88 9.87 -3.06 17.52
CA ALA A 88 8.81 -3.11 18.51
C ALA A 88 9.12 -2.19 19.71
N LYS A 89 8.07 -1.73 20.38
CA LYS A 89 8.13 -0.95 21.62
C LYS A 89 6.93 -1.30 22.50
N THR A 90 7.17 -1.58 23.79
CA THR A 90 6.09 -1.83 24.74
C THR A 90 5.40 -0.55 25.23
N SER A 91 4.25 -0.70 25.89
CA SER A 91 3.69 0.36 26.73
C SER A 91 4.66 0.78 27.84
N GLN A 92 4.41 1.96 28.41
CA GLN A 92 5.21 2.51 29.50
C GLN A 92 4.55 2.18 30.84
N GLU A 93 5.20 1.35 31.65
CA GLU A 93 4.62 0.76 32.87
C GLU A 93 5.51 1.03 34.09
N SER A 94 4.94 1.57 35.18
CA SER A 94 5.67 1.84 36.43
C SER A 94 6.09 0.56 37.15
N ASN A 95 5.20 -0.43 37.19
CA ASN A 95 5.44 -1.74 37.81
C ASN A 95 6.38 -2.66 36.99
N ARG A 96 6.75 -2.27 35.76
CA ARG A 96 7.59 -3.04 34.83
C ARG A 96 7.04 -4.43 34.50
N VAL A 97 5.72 -4.53 34.40
CA VAL A 97 5.00 -5.72 33.94
C VAL A 97 4.25 -5.33 32.67
N TRP A 98 4.61 -5.94 31.55
CA TRP A 98 4.03 -5.62 30.24
C TRP A 98 3.12 -6.74 29.74
N ASN A 99 3.59 -7.99 29.76
CA ASN A 99 2.91 -9.13 29.13
C ASN A 99 2.46 -8.85 27.69
N GLN A 100 3.29 -8.16 26.92
CA GLN A 100 3.01 -7.79 25.53
C GLN A 100 3.76 -8.69 24.56
N THR A 101 3.05 -9.16 23.53
CA THR A 101 3.58 -9.97 22.45
C THR A 101 3.59 -9.16 21.15
N PHE A 102 4.64 -9.32 20.36
CA PHE A 102 4.80 -8.69 19.05
C PHE A 102 5.09 -9.75 18.00
N GLN A 103 4.46 -9.65 16.83
CA GLN A 103 4.86 -10.39 15.63
C GLN A 103 5.79 -9.52 14.79
N ILE A 104 7.07 -9.86 14.74
CA ILE A 104 8.10 -9.08 14.05
C ILE A 104 8.51 -9.81 12.77
N GLN A 105 8.03 -9.32 11.64
CA GLN A 105 8.46 -9.81 10.33
C GLN A 105 9.92 -9.43 10.07
N CYS A 106 10.68 -10.39 9.57
CA CYS A 106 12.11 -10.30 9.34
C CYS A 106 12.47 -10.84 7.96
N ALA A 107 13.31 -10.10 7.24
CA ALA A 107 14.02 -10.55 6.04
C ALA A 107 15.43 -9.95 6.06
N HIS A 108 16.26 -10.40 7.00
CA HIS A 108 17.57 -9.80 7.30
C HIS A 108 18.71 -10.81 7.16
N PRO A 109 19.95 -10.33 6.93
CA PRO A 109 21.15 -11.16 6.98
C PRO A 109 21.30 -11.95 8.30
N ALA A 110 22.02 -13.07 8.23
CA ALA A 110 22.27 -13.98 9.37
C ALA A 110 23.06 -13.32 10.51
N ASP A 111 23.91 -12.35 10.16
CA ASP A 111 24.77 -11.58 11.04
C ASP A 111 24.10 -10.30 11.58
N SER A 112 22.81 -10.09 11.25
CA SER A 112 22.02 -9.04 11.89
C SER A 112 21.90 -9.28 13.39
N SER A 113 21.94 -8.18 14.13
CA SER A 113 21.87 -8.18 15.59
C SER A 113 20.46 -7.93 16.10
N ILE A 114 20.03 -8.66 17.12
CA ILE A 114 18.77 -8.42 17.82
C ILE A 114 19.10 -7.83 19.19
N THR A 115 18.67 -6.58 19.41
CA THR A 115 18.93 -5.84 20.66
C THR A 115 17.64 -5.50 21.37
N ILE A 116 17.47 -6.02 22.59
CA ILE A 116 16.33 -5.75 23.47
C ILE A 116 16.80 -4.79 24.56
N THR A 117 16.24 -3.59 24.60
CA THR A 117 16.69 -2.53 25.52
C THR A 117 15.59 -2.13 26.48
N LEU A 118 15.86 -2.17 27.77
CA LEU A 118 15.00 -1.62 28.82
C LEU A 118 15.35 -0.14 29.04
N LYS A 119 14.35 0.73 29.00
CA LYS A 119 14.51 2.18 29.06
C LYS A 119 13.49 2.84 29.99
N THR A 120 13.84 4.02 30.46
CA THR A 120 12.89 5.03 30.95
C THR A 120 12.78 6.16 29.94
N SER A 121 11.96 7.17 30.21
CA SER A 121 11.90 8.39 29.38
C SER A 121 13.21 9.18 29.37
N CYS A 122 14.05 9.05 30.41
CA CYS A 122 15.27 9.85 30.57
C CYS A 122 16.58 9.06 30.31
N SER A 123 16.56 7.72 30.40
CA SER A 123 17.79 6.93 30.32
C SER A 123 17.57 5.49 29.84
N MET A 124 18.63 4.90 29.28
CA MET A 124 18.71 3.46 29.06
C MET A 124 19.13 2.78 30.37
N LEU A 125 18.40 1.75 30.79
CA LEU A 125 18.69 1.01 32.04
C LEU A 125 19.61 -0.17 31.78
N GLY A 126 19.37 -0.91 30.70
CA GLY A 126 20.22 -2.01 30.27
C GLY A 126 19.75 -2.62 28.95
N ARG A 127 20.61 -3.42 28.33
CA ARG A 127 20.31 -4.12 27.07
C ARG A 127 20.69 -5.60 27.09
N PHE A 128 19.94 -6.39 26.34
CA PHE A 128 20.29 -7.74 25.94
C PHE A 128 20.60 -7.75 24.45
N HIS A 129 21.61 -8.50 24.05
CA HIS A 129 22.06 -8.59 22.66
C HIS A 129 22.26 -10.04 22.27
N ILE A 130 21.75 -10.42 21.10
CA ILE A 130 21.95 -11.73 20.49
C ILE A 130 22.11 -11.56 18.97
N GLN A 131 23.01 -12.35 18.39
CA GLN A 131 23.17 -12.42 16.93
C GLN A 131 22.06 -13.30 16.34
N ALA A 132 21.50 -12.93 15.19
CA ALA A 132 20.41 -13.69 14.56
C ALA A 132 20.81 -15.16 14.31
N GLN A 133 22.04 -15.40 13.84
CA GLN A 133 22.58 -16.76 13.70
C GLN A 133 22.54 -17.58 15.00
N GLN A 134 22.71 -16.96 16.17
CA GLN A 134 22.63 -17.65 17.46
C GLN A 134 21.18 -18.00 17.83
N LEU A 135 20.20 -17.16 17.48
CA LEU A 135 18.78 -17.49 17.63
C LEU A 135 18.42 -18.70 16.77
N LEU A 136 18.86 -18.70 15.51
CA LEU A 136 18.63 -19.78 14.56
C LEU A 136 19.28 -21.10 15.01
N LYS A 137 20.54 -21.07 15.48
CA LYS A 137 21.24 -22.24 16.03
C LYS A 137 20.58 -22.83 17.29
N LYS A 138 19.81 -22.04 18.05
CA LYS A 138 19.08 -22.48 19.26
C LYS A 138 17.69 -23.03 18.95
N GLY A 139 17.45 -23.51 17.73
CA GLY A 139 16.13 -24.00 17.31
C GLY A 139 15.06 -22.90 17.28
N GLY A 140 15.48 -21.64 17.13
CA GLY A 140 14.58 -20.49 17.05
C GLY A 140 13.93 -20.07 18.37
N LEU A 141 14.33 -20.61 19.53
CA LEU A 141 13.72 -20.28 20.82
C LEU A 141 14.74 -19.69 21.80
N VAL A 142 14.45 -18.50 22.34
CA VAL A 142 15.12 -17.91 23.49
C VAL A 142 14.06 -17.60 24.53
N ASN A 143 14.09 -18.28 25.67
CA ASN A 143 13.14 -18.05 26.76
C ASN A 143 13.88 -18.05 28.09
N GLY A 144 13.67 -17.02 28.89
CA GLY A 144 14.29 -16.95 30.21
C GLY A 144 14.27 -15.58 30.85
N LEU A 145 14.98 -15.49 31.98
CA LEU A 145 15.24 -14.27 32.72
C LEU A 145 16.71 -13.91 32.55
N PHE A 146 17.00 -12.87 31.79
CA PHE A 146 18.36 -12.53 31.37
C PHE A 146 18.87 -11.28 32.10
N PRO A 147 20.11 -11.29 32.62
CA PRO A 147 20.74 -10.07 33.11
C PRO A 147 20.99 -9.11 31.95
N LEU A 148 20.81 -7.80 32.19
CA LEU A 148 21.04 -6.77 31.19
C LEU A 148 22.45 -6.19 31.31
N LEU A 149 23.05 -5.90 30.16
CA LEU A 149 24.30 -5.16 30.03
C LEU A 149 24.03 -3.67 30.22
N MET A 150 24.82 -3.01 31.09
CA MET A 150 24.79 -1.56 31.30
C MET A 150 25.54 -0.82 30.16
N GLU A 151 25.61 0.51 30.21
CA GLU A 151 26.36 1.32 29.23
C GLU A 151 27.85 0.98 29.18
N ASP A 152 28.45 0.61 30.31
CA ASP A 152 29.86 0.18 30.41
C ASP A 152 30.11 -1.24 29.85
N GLY A 153 29.07 -1.89 29.31
CA GLY A 153 29.13 -3.23 28.74
C GLY A 153 29.12 -4.35 29.79
N LYS A 154 29.07 -4.05 31.09
CA LYS A 154 29.06 -5.07 32.14
C LYS A 154 27.64 -5.51 32.48
N PRO A 155 27.39 -6.81 32.70
CA PRO A 155 26.08 -7.28 33.14
C PRO A 155 25.80 -6.81 34.57
N ASN A 156 24.60 -6.30 34.81
CA ASN A 156 24.12 -6.01 36.16
C ASN A 156 23.26 -7.18 36.66
N PRO A 157 23.73 -7.99 37.62
CA PRO A 157 22.99 -9.16 38.08
C PRO A 157 21.68 -8.82 38.79
N LYS A 158 21.47 -7.56 39.21
CA LYS A 158 20.23 -7.09 39.83
C LYS A 158 19.21 -6.57 38.80
N LEU A 159 19.64 -6.27 37.57
CA LEU A 159 18.77 -5.82 36.49
C LEU A 159 18.55 -6.95 35.49
N LYS A 160 17.40 -7.62 35.59
CA LYS A 160 17.04 -8.74 34.74
C LYS A 160 15.74 -8.47 33.99
N LEU A 161 15.63 -8.96 32.76
CA LEU A 161 14.43 -8.88 31.93
C LEU A 161 13.97 -10.30 31.56
N LYS A 162 12.68 -10.57 31.78
CA LYS A 162 12.03 -11.82 31.39
C LYS A 162 11.36 -11.62 30.03
N PHE A 163 11.81 -12.37 29.02
CA PHE A 163 11.23 -12.35 27.68
C PHE A 163 11.33 -13.72 27.00
N GLN A 164 10.53 -13.88 25.96
CA GLN A 164 10.59 -15.01 25.03
C GLN A 164 10.72 -14.47 23.59
N LEU A 165 11.60 -15.08 22.80
CA LEU A 165 11.66 -14.94 21.35
C LEU A 165 11.43 -16.32 20.74
N TRP A 166 10.47 -16.45 19.83
CA TRP A 166 10.26 -17.64 19.02
C TRP A 166 10.29 -17.26 17.54
N PHE A 167 11.18 -17.87 16.76
CA PHE A 167 11.31 -17.63 15.33
C PHE A 167 10.60 -18.71 14.53
N LYS A 168 9.67 -18.28 13.67
CA LYS A 168 8.98 -19.09 12.66
C LYS A 168 9.54 -18.74 11.28
N PRO A 169 10.24 -19.66 10.59
CA PRO A 169 10.73 -19.43 9.23
C PRO A 169 9.61 -19.16 8.23
N ALA A 170 9.84 -18.26 7.26
CA ALA A 170 8.86 -17.91 6.23
C ALA A 170 8.48 -19.11 5.33
N GLN A 171 9.42 -20.02 5.10
CA GLN A 171 9.23 -21.24 4.29
C GLN A 171 8.19 -22.21 4.86
N LEU A 172 7.82 -22.05 6.14
CA LEU A 172 6.79 -22.86 6.79
C LEU A 172 5.39 -22.24 6.67
N GLU A 173 5.26 -21.05 6.07
CA GLU A 173 3.94 -20.48 5.79
C GLU A 173 3.27 -21.28 4.66
N PRO A 174 2.06 -21.82 4.86
CA PRO A 174 1.34 -22.50 3.80
C PRO A 174 0.87 -21.46 2.77
N GLY A 175 0.99 -21.80 1.49
CA GLY A 175 0.56 -20.90 0.44
C GLY A 175 -0.96 -20.79 0.25
N TRP A 176 -1.39 -19.83 -0.55
CA TRP A 176 -2.78 -19.38 -0.61
C TRP A 176 -3.76 -20.48 -1.00
N GLU A 177 -3.44 -21.26 -2.03
CA GLU A 177 -4.30 -22.36 -2.46
C GLU A 177 -4.57 -23.32 -1.29
N LYS A 178 -3.53 -23.71 -0.55
CA LYS A 178 -3.67 -24.62 0.59
C LYS A 178 -4.48 -24.03 1.74
N VAL A 179 -4.29 -22.74 2.02
CA VAL A 179 -5.01 -22.00 3.06
C VAL A 179 -6.49 -21.89 2.70
N LEU A 180 -6.82 -21.60 1.44
CA LEU A 180 -8.19 -21.31 1.02
C LEU A 180 -9.02 -22.57 0.69
N SER A 181 -8.38 -23.67 0.24
CA SER A 181 -9.08 -24.89 -0.23
C SER A 181 -9.44 -25.92 0.85
N ASN A 182 -8.68 -26.05 1.93
CA ASN A 182 -8.80 -27.20 2.86
C ASN A 182 -9.73 -26.99 4.06
N GLY A 183 -10.63 -26.02 4.02
CA GLY A 183 -11.47 -25.63 5.18
C GLY A 183 -10.69 -24.98 6.33
N TRP A 184 -9.39 -24.72 6.14
CA TRP A 184 -8.55 -23.92 7.03
C TRP A 184 -8.76 -22.44 6.72
N GLU A 185 -9.98 -21.91 6.92
CA GLU A 185 -10.28 -20.50 6.61
C GLU A 185 -9.17 -19.58 7.12
N PHE A 186 -8.57 -18.77 6.22
CA PHE A 186 -7.65 -17.72 6.62
C PHE A 186 -8.36 -16.83 7.65
N GLN A 187 -7.74 -16.64 8.81
CA GLN A 187 -8.36 -15.95 9.95
C GLN A 187 -8.10 -14.44 9.94
N GLY A 188 -7.57 -13.90 8.84
CA GLY A 188 -7.05 -12.54 8.77
C GLY A 188 -5.74 -12.34 9.54
N LEU A 189 -5.14 -11.17 9.35
CA LEU A 189 -4.03 -10.70 10.16
C LEU A 189 -4.55 -10.36 11.57
N ARG A 190 -3.94 -10.94 12.61
CA ARG A 190 -4.43 -10.83 14.00
C ARG A 190 -4.12 -9.49 14.67
N ASP A 191 -3.03 -8.85 14.27
CA ASP A 191 -2.53 -7.62 14.91
C ASP A 191 -3.06 -6.34 14.22
N ALA A 192 -3.98 -6.46 13.27
CA ALA A 192 -4.69 -5.35 12.65
C ALA A 192 -5.84 -4.84 13.54
N THR A 193 -6.17 -3.54 13.46
CA THR A 193 -7.30 -2.98 14.22
C THR A 193 -8.64 -3.59 13.82
N PHE A 194 -8.82 -3.86 12.52
CA PHE A 194 -10.06 -4.42 11.99
C PHE A 194 -9.90 -5.92 11.71
N PRO A 195 -10.84 -6.77 12.17
CA PRO A 195 -10.80 -8.18 11.89
C PRO A 195 -11.18 -8.47 10.44
N GLN A 196 -10.88 -9.67 9.96
CA GLN A 196 -11.45 -10.13 8.70
C GLN A 196 -12.97 -10.27 8.82
N ARG A 197 -13.68 -9.71 7.85
CA ARG A 197 -15.12 -9.71 7.70
C ARG A 197 -15.56 -10.75 6.69
N SER A 198 -16.75 -11.31 6.90
CA SER A 198 -17.44 -12.18 5.95
C SER A 198 -18.68 -11.47 5.42
N ASN A 199 -19.44 -12.10 4.51
CA ASN A 199 -20.66 -11.54 3.93
C ASN A 199 -20.43 -10.15 3.29
N CYS A 200 -19.27 -9.99 2.67
CA CYS A 200 -18.91 -8.77 1.96
C CYS A 200 -19.11 -8.95 0.45
N GLN A 201 -19.22 -7.84 -0.24
CA GLN A 201 -19.11 -7.77 -1.69
C GLN A 201 -18.04 -6.75 -2.02
N VAL A 202 -17.21 -7.06 -3.02
CA VAL A 202 -16.20 -6.13 -3.53
C VAL A 202 -16.44 -5.91 -5.01
N LYS A 203 -16.55 -4.65 -5.41
CA LYS A 203 -16.58 -4.23 -6.81
C LYS A 203 -15.28 -3.49 -7.13
N LEU A 204 -14.54 -4.03 -8.09
CA LEU A 204 -13.22 -3.55 -8.50
C LEU A 204 -13.32 -2.65 -9.72
N TYR A 205 -12.51 -1.60 -9.74
CA TYR A 205 -12.44 -0.62 -10.82
C TYR A 205 -10.96 -0.37 -11.15
N HIS A 206 -10.62 -0.47 -12.43
CA HIS A 206 -9.47 0.21 -12.97
C HIS A 206 -9.98 1.45 -13.71
N ASP A 207 -9.23 2.53 -13.58
CA ASP A 207 -9.58 3.89 -13.96
C ASP A 207 -10.84 4.47 -13.28
N ALA A 208 -11.08 5.74 -13.58
CA ALA A 208 -12.27 6.45 -13.14
C ALA A 208 -13.53 6.05 -13.94
N HIS A 209 -13.35 5.63 -15.20
CA HIS A 209 -14.42 5.38 -16.14
C HIS A 209 -13.95 4.43 -17.26
N HIS A 210 -14.90 3.85 -17.99
CA HIS A 210 -14.62 3.17 -19.26
C HIS A 210 -15.51 3.70 -20.37
N SER A 211 -14.97 3.81 -21.59
CA SER A 211 -15.81 4.15 -22.73
C SER A 211 -16.83 3.05 -23.00
N SER A 212 -17.98 3.40 -23.57
CA SER A 212 -18.98 2.41 -23.99
C SER A 212 -18.46 1.46 -25.09
N ALA A 213 -17.41 1.86 -25.81
CA ALA A 213 -16.76 1.07 -26.84
C ALA A 213 -15.78 0.03 -26.26
N PHE A 214 -15.36 0.17 -25.00
CA PHE A 214 -14.52 -0.83 -24.34
C PHE A 214 -15.33 -2.08 -24.03
N GLN A 215 -15.03 -3.14 -24.77
CA GLN A 215 -15.71 -4.43 -24.68
C GLN A 215 -14.66 -5.55 -24.59
N PRO A 216 -13.94 -5.65 -23.46
CA PRO A 216 -13.04 -6.79 -23.25
C PRO A 216 -13.84 -8.09 -23.32
N PRO A 217 -13.24 -9.21 -23.75
CA PRO A 217 -13.93 -10.50 -23.81
C PRO A 217 -14.54 -10.87 -22.45
N PHE A 218 -15.88 -10.90 -22.41
CA PHE A 218 -16.64 -11.02 -21.17
C PHE A 218 -16.31 -12.29 -20.38
N ASP A 219 -16.12 -13.41 -21.07
CA ASP A 219 -15.83 -14.71 -20.44
C ASP A 219 -14.51 -14.71 -19.66
N SER A 220 -13.54 -13.88 -20.07
CA SER A 220 -12.23 -13.79 -19.42
C SER A 220 -12.13 -12.59 -18.47
N CYS A 221 -12.74 -11.46 -18.81
CA CYS A 221 -12.48 -10.17 -18.14
C CYS A 221 -13.66 -9.66 -17.28
N GLY A 222 -14.84 -10.27 -17.43
CA GLY A 222 -16.09 -9.73 -16.91
C GLY A 222 -16.48 -8.39 -17.55
N ALA A 223 -17.49 -7.72 -16.98
CA ALA A 223 -17.96 -6.43 -17.48
C ALA A 223 -17.09 -5.26 -16.97
N PRO A 224 -16.73 -4.29 -17.84
CA PRO A 224 -16.14 -3.03 -17.43
C PRO A 224 -17.04 -2.27 -16.45
N LYS A 225 -16.44 -1.58 -15.48
CA LYS A 225 -17.16 -0.89 -14.41
C LYS A 225 -16.77 0.59 -14.39
N LYS A 226 -17.75 1.48 -14.17
CA LYS A 226 -17.57 2.93 -14.25
C LYS A 226 -17.56 3.55 -12.85
N LEU A 227 -16.38 3.67 -12.24
CA LEU A 227 -16.23 4.11 -10.85
C LEU A 227 -16.96 5.42 -10.57
N TRP A 228 -16.71 6.46 -11.35
CA TRP A 228 -17.24 7.79 -11.07
C TRP A 228 -18.75 7.90 -11.30
N GLU A 229 -19.32 7.10 -12.21
CA GLU A 229 -20.78 6.98 -12.31
C GLU A 229 -21.35 6.31 -11.06
N ASP A 230 -20.71 5.26 -10.54
CA ASP A 230 -21.17 4.58 -9.32
C ASP A 230 -21.01 5.45 -8.08
N VAL A 231 -19.93 6.23 -7.98
CA VAL A 231 -19.75 7.26 -6.94
C VAL A 231 -20.85 8.31 -7.02
N TYR A 232 -21.17 8.81 -8.22
CA TYR A 232 -22.27 9.76 -8.41
C TYR A 232 -23.61 9.16 -7.94
N LYS A 233 -23.95 7.95 -8.40
CA LYS A 233 -25.19 7.24 -8.02
C LYS A 233 -25.27 7.04 -6.52
N ALA A 234 -24.16 6.68 -5.88
CA ALA A 234 -24.08 6.46 -4.44
C ALA A 234 -24.34 7.76 -3.65
N ILE A 235 -23.72 8.88 -4.04
CA ILE A 235 -23.93 10.19 -3.40
C ILE A 235 -25.35 10.71 -3.63
N ASP A 236 -25.85 10.69 -4.87
CA ASP A 236 -27.19 11.18 -5.19
C ASP A 236 -28.28 10.34 -4.47
N GLY A 237 -28.05 9.04 -4.37
CA GLY A 237 -28.92 8.09 -3.69
C GLY A 237 -28.89 8.15 -2.15
N ALA A 238 -27.88 8.78 -1.54
CA ALA A 238 -27.69 8.81 -0.08
C ALA A 238 -28.85 9.52 0.66
N LYS A 239 -29.16 9.05 1.86
CA LYS A 239 -30.24 9.58 2.71
C LYS A 239 -29.79 9.97 4.12
N TYR A 240 -28.66 9.45 4.60
CA TYR A 240 -28.19 9.68 5.96
C TYR A 240 -26.81 10.30 5.99
N ILE A 241 -25.81 9.70 5.36
CA ILE A 241 -24.41 10.13 5.46
C ILE A 241 -23.71 10.15 4.11
N VAL A 242 -22.82 11.12 3.94
CA VAL A 242 -21.80 11.14 2.88
C VAL A 242 -20.49 11.61 3.51
N TYR A 243 -19.60 10.68 3.82
CA TYR A 243 -18.32 10.96 4.49
C TYR A 243 -17.16 10.73 3.52
N ILE A 244 -16.36 11.77 3.29
CA ILE A 244 -15.26 11.79 2.33
C ILE A 244 -13.97 12.11 3.05
N ALA A 245 -12.95 11.27 2.91
CA ALA A 245 -11.57 11.60 3.24
C ALA A 245 -10.73 11.59 1.96
N GLY A 246 -9.88 12.58 1.78
CA GLY A 246 -9.02 12.69 0.60
C GLY A 246 -7.71 13.39 0.92
N TRP A 247 -6.69 13.08 0.11
CA TRP A 247 -5.44 13.83 0.09
C TRP A 247 -5.66 15.19 -0.59
N SER A 248 -6.50 15.20 -1.62
CA SER A 248 -6.98 16.42 -2.29
C SER A 248 -8.44 16.23 -2.70
N PHE A 249 -9.16 17.34 -2.87
CA PHE A 249 -10.56 17.33 -3.28
C PHE A 249 -10.88 18.57 -4.11
N ASN A 250 -11.39 18.41 -5.33
CA ASN A 250 -11.88 19.53 -6.12
C ASN A 250 -13.42 19.55 -6.17
N PRO A 251 -14.09 20.50 -5.48
CA PRO A 251 -15.55 20.60 -5.55
C PRO A 251 -16.09 20.96 -6.94
N LYS A 252 -15.25 21.49 -7.84
CA LYS A 252 -15.66 21.90 -9.20
C LYS A 252 -15.56 20.78 -10.22
N MET A 253 -14.96 19.63 -9.87
CA MET A 253 -14.85 18.50 -10.78
C MET A 253 -16.23 17.95 -11.16
N VAL A 254 -16.29 17.29 -12.31
CA VAL A 254 -17.48 16.58 -12.79
C VAL A 254 -17.18 15.09 -12.83
N LEU A 255 -18.02 14.28 -12.19
CA LEU A 255 -17.88 12.82 -12.17
C LEU A 255 -18.35 12.16 -13.47
N VAL A 256 -19.48 12.61 -14.01
CA VAL A 256 -20.09 12.02 -15.21
C VAL A 256 -19.85 12.95 -16.40
N ARG A 257 -18.94 12.54 -17.30
CA ARG A 257 -18.53 13.33 -18.47
C ARG A 257 -18.93 12.69 -19.80
N ASP A 258 -19.14 11.37 -19.80
CA ASP A 258 -19.44 10.59 -20.99
C ASP A 258 -20.82 10.96 -21.58
N PRO A 259 -20.90 11.37 -22.86
CA PRO A 259 -22.17 11.65 -23.52
C PRO A 259 -23.09 10.43 -23.65
N HIS A 260 -22.55 9.21 -23.57
CA HIS A 260 -23.27 7.94 -23.67
C HIS A 260 -23.59 7.32 -22.30
N THR A 261 -23.49 8.11 -21.22
CA THR A 261 -23.83 7.65 -19.86
C THR A 261 -25.30 7.22 -19.72
N GLU A 262 -25.56 6.24 -18.86
CA GLU A 262 -26.91 5.78 -18.50
C GLU A 262 -27.65 6.75 -17.56
N ILE A 263 -26.93 7.74 -17.00
CA ILE A 263 -27.46 8.75 -16.07
C ILE A 263 -27.30 10.17 -16.65
N PRO A 264 -28.01 10.52 -17.75
CA PRO A 264 -27.79 11.78 -18.47
C PRO A 264 -28.04 13.04 -17.62
N HIS A 265 -28.88 12.95 -16.58
CA HIS A 265 -29.13 14.04 -15.64
C HIS A 265 -27.91 14.37 -14.76
N ALA A 266 -26.95 13.46 -14.64
CA ALA A 266 -25.72 13.63 -13.87
C ALA A 266 -24.61 14.33 -14.65
N ARG A 267 -24.71 14.35 -16.00
CA ARG A 267 -23.66 14.85 -16.87
C ARG A 267 -23.42 16.34 -16.62
N GLY A 268 -22.17 16.72 -16.41
CA GLY A 268 -21.79 18.12 -16.16
C GLY A 268 -22.11 18.64 -14.75
N VAL A 269 -22.71 17.82 -13.87
CA VAL A 269 -22.99 18.22 -12.49
C VAL A 269 -21.68 18.29 -11.70
N LYS A 270 -21.38 19.47 -11.16
CA LYS A 270 -20.22 19.67 -10.27
C LYS A 270 -20.42 18.93 -8.97
N LEU A 271 -19.41 18.20 -8.52
CA LEU A 271 -19.45 17.39 -7.31
C LEU A 271 -19.84 18.20 -6.07
N GLY A 272 -19.28 19.40 -5.91
CA GLY A 272 -19.58 20.29 -4.79
C GLY A 272 -21.04 20.74 -4.76
N GLU A 273 -21.69 20.91 -5.92
CA GLU A 273 -23.11 21.26 -5.99
C GLU A 273 -24.00 20.06 -5.65
N LEU A 274 -23.62 18.85 -6.07
CA LEU A 274 -24.28 17.62 -5.62
C LEU A 274 -24.20 17.49 -4.09
N LEU A 275 -23.02 17.68 -3.50
CA LEU A 275 -22.85 17.60 -2.04
C LEU A 275 -23.66 18.66 -1.29
N LYS A 276 -23.70 19.91 -1.78
CA LYS A 276 -24.57 20.96 -1.21
C LYS A 276 -26.04 20.57 -1.28
N LYS A 277 -26.52 20.08 -2.43
CA LYS A 277 -27.89 19.57 -2.61
C LYS A 277 -28.21 18.49 -1.57
N LYS A 278 -27.34 17.48 -1.42
CA LYS A 278 -27.54 16.40 -0.43
C LYS A 278 -27.59 16.93 1.00
N ALA A 279 -26.72 17.88 1.34
CA ALA A 279 -26.72 18.50 2.65
C ALA A 279 -28.02 19.32 2.91
N GLU A 280 -28.56 19.99 1.89
CA GLU A 280 -29.85 20.68 1.99
C GLU A 280 -31.03 19.73 2.16
N GLU A 281 -30.97 18.53 1.58
CA GLU A 281 -31.94 17.44 1.78
C GLU A 281 -31.86 16.78 3.17
N GLY A 282 -30.90 17.19 4.01
CA GLY A 282 -30.74 16.68 5.38
C GLY A 282 -29.71 15.56 5.52
N VAL A 283 -28.98 15.20 4.46
CA VAL A 283 -27.88 14.23 4.54
C VAL A 283 -26.68 14.85 5.26
N ALA A 284 -26.08 14.13 6.19
CA ALA A 284 -24.88 14.57 6.87
C ALA A 284 -23.65 14.42 5.96
N VAL A 285 -23.28 15.50 5.29
CA VAL A 285 -22.08 15.53 4.43
C VAL A 285 -20.87 16.01 5.24
N ARG A 286 -19.84 15.17 5.33
CA ARG A 286 -18.57 15.43 6.04
C ARG A 286 -17.40 15.22 5.10
N VAL A 287 -16.57 16.24 4.94
CA VAL A 287 -15.38 16.18 4.09
C VAL A 287 -14.15 16.47 4.96
N MET A 288 -13.20 15.54 4.97
CA MET A 288 -11.97 15.60 5.75
C MET A 288 -10.77 15.56 4.80
N LEU A 289 -10.09 16.69 4.65
CA LEU A 289 -8.98 16.87 3.73
C LEU A 289 -7.65 16.93 4.49
N TRP A 290 -6.56 16.52 3.85
CA TRP A 290 -5.23 16.87 4.32
C TRP A 290 -5.08 18.41 4.32
N ASP A 291 -4.54 18.95 5.42
CA ASP A 291 -4.13 20.36 5.51
C ASP A 291 -2.72 20.47 4.95
N ASP A 292 -2.62 20.92 3.69
CA ASP A 292 -1.33 21.19 3.07
C ASP A 292 -0.81 22.53 3.59
N GLU A 293 -0.01 22.47 4.66
CA GLU A 293 0.53 23.69 5.30
C GLU A 293 1.41 24.53 4.36
N THR A 294 1.81 24.00 3.19
CA THR A 294 2.51 24.76 2.14
C THR A 294 1.57 25.60 1.27
N SER A 295 0.26 25.39 1.33
CA SER A 295 -0.78 26.16 0.63
C SER A 295 -1.05 27.55 1.25
N LEU A 296 -0.42 27.90 2.39
CA LEU A 296 -0.65 29.16 3.08
C LEU A 296 -0.09 30.39 2.31
N PRO A 297 -0.86 31.48 2.13
CA PRO A 297 -0.52 32.60 1.24
C PRO A 297 0.74 33.41 1.62
N PHE A 298 1.29 33.24 2.82
CA PHE A 298 2.55 33.89 3.24
C PHE A 298 3.80 33.10 2.86
N ILE A 299 3.66 31.80 2.56
CA ILE A 299 4.70 30.95 2.01
C ILE A 299 4.41 30.91 0.52
N LYS A 300 5.08 31.79 -0.22
CA LYS A 300 4.76 32.13 -1.61
C LYS A 300 5.24 31.06 -2.61
N ASN A 301 4.95 29.79 -2.34
CA ASN A 301 4.97 28.74 -3.34
C ASN A 301 3.50 28.43 -3.62
N LYS A 302 3.06 28.48 -4.89
CA LYS A 302 1.83 27.75 -5.27
C LYS A 302 2.00 26.36 -4.66
N GLY A 303 1.08 25.87 -3.82
CA GLY A 303 1.28 24.69 -2.97
C GLY A 303 2.12 23.65 -3.69
N GLU A 304 3.29 23.30 -3.14
CA GLU A 304 4.31 22.52 -3.88
C GLU A 304 3.77 21.17 -4.36
N MET A 305 2.68 20.71 -3.74
CA MET A 305 2.00 19.46 -4.02
C MET A 305 0.71 19.63 -4.87
N ASN A 306 0.36 20.85 -5.32
CA ASN A 306 -0.83 21.14 -6.13
C ASN A 306 -2.15 20.57 -5.58
N THR A 307 -2.38 20.71 -4.27
CA THR A 307 -3.64 20.32 -3.62
C THR A 307 -4.72 21.42 -3.76
N HIS A 308 -6.00 21.06 -3.58
CA HIS A 308 -7.14 22.00 -3.59
C HIS A 308 -7.80 22.17 -2.22
N ASP A 309 -7.07 21.89 -1.14
CA ASP A 309 -7.60 21.85 0.23
C ASP A 309 -8.19 23.20 0.69
N GLU A 310 -7.46 24.31 0.48
CA GLU A 310 -7.93 25.67 0.80
C GLU A 310 -9.13 26.08 -0.06
N GLU A 311 -9.08 25.79 -1.36
CA GLU A 311 -10.17 26.12 -2.28
C GLU A 311 -11.45 25.35 -1.94
N ALA A 312 -11.33 24.05 -1.63
CA ALA A 312 -12.42 23.21 -1.21
C ALA A 312 -13.02 23.65 0.13
N PHE A 313 -12.16 23.97 1.10
CA PHE A 313 -12.59 24.49 2.39
C PHE A 313 -13.39 25.80 2.22
N ALA A 314 -12.87 26.73 1.41
CA ALA A 314 -13.57 27.98 1.11
C ALA A 314 -14.89 27.74 0.34
N TYR A 315 -14.94 26.76 -0.57
CA TYR A 315 -16.12 26.46 -1.39
C TYR A 315 -17.34 26.04 -0.56
N PHE A 316 -17.12 25.29 0.52
CA PHE A 316 -18.17 24.82 1.42
C PHE A 316 -18.42 25.75 2.61
N ASN A 317 -17.65 26.83 2.74
CA ASN A 317 -17.86 27.81 3.79
C ASN A 317 -19.30 28.39 3.69
N HIS A 318 -19.97 28.52 4.84
CA HIS A 318 -21.37 28.95 4.93
C HIS A 318 -22.39 28.04 4.22
N THR A 319 -22.07 26.75 4.01
CA THR A 319 -23.03 25.73 3.53
C THR A 319 -23.34 24.71 4.63
N LYS A 320 -24.28 23.80 4.38
CA LYS A 320 -24.55 22.65 5.27
C LYS A 320 -23.52 21.52 5.13
N VAL A 321 -22.63 21.58 4.15
CA VAL A 321 -21.51 20.64 4.02
C VAL A 321 -20.43 21.04 5.04
N ILE A 322 -19.98 20.08 5.86
CA ILE A 322 -18.94 20.35 6.85
C ILE A 322 -17.61 19.85 6.31
N CYS A 323 -16.81 20.79 5.81
CA CYS A 323 -15.44 20.54 5.37
C CYS A 323 -14.43 20.88 6.47
N ARG A 324 -13.43 20.02 6.67
CA ARG A 324 -12.34 20.22 7.63
C ARG A 324 -11.01 19.89 6.97
N LYS A 325 -10.01 20.73 7.22
CA LYS A 325 -8.61 20.44 6.93
C LYS A 325 -7.97 19.83 8.17
N CYS A 326 -7.18 18.78 7.97
CA CYS A 326 -6.57 18.01 9.03
C CYS A 326 -5.04 17.97 8.81
N PRO A 327 -4.24 18.55 9.72
CA PRO A 327 -2.79 18.48 9.62
C PRO A 327 -2.29 17.08 10.00
N ARG A 328 -1.24 16.63 9.31
CA ARG A 328 -0.56 15.37 9.65
C ARG A 328 0.57 15.64 10.64
N LEU A 329 0.24 15.55 11.92
CA LEU A 329 1.19 15.83 12.99
C LEU A 329 2.27 14.75 13.12
N HIS A 330 3.54 15.15 12.99
CA HIS A 330 4.67 14.28 13.27
C HIS A 330 5.71 14.95 14.19
N HIS A 331 6.05 14.27 15.29
CA HIS A 331 6.86 14.80 16.39
C HIS A 331 8.23 15.40 16.00
N LYS A 332 8.86 14.93 14.92
CA LYS A 332 10.15 15.44 14.41
C LYS A 332 10.03 16.30 13.16
N PHE A 333 8.97 16.12 12.39
CA PHE A 333 8.82 16.69 11.05
C PHE A 333 7.36 17.13 10.86
N PRO A 334 6.92 18.21 11.54
CA PRO A 334 5.50 18.53 11.67
C PRO A 334 4.74 18.68 10.35
N THR A 335 5.42 19.05 9.26
CA THR A 335 4.81 19.42 7.98
C THR A 335 5.19 18.50 6.81
N LEU A 336 5.91 17.40 7.06
CA LEU A 336 6.50 16.57 5.98
C LEU A 336 5.57 15.51 5.41
N PHE A 337 4.65 15.01 6.23
CA PHE A 337 3.81 13.85 5.90
C PHE A 337 2.39 14.29 5.60
N SER A 338 1.63 13.42 4.95
CA SER A 338 0.28 13.72 4.49
C SER A 338 -0.77 12.78 5.08
N HIS A 339 -2.03 13.19 4.99
CA HIS A 339 -3.14 12.26 5.04
C HIS A 339 -3.44 11.77 3.63
N HIS A 340 -3.08 10.52 3.33
CA HIS A 340 -3.09 10.01 1.96
C HIS A 340 -4.25 9.02 1.66
N GLN A 341 -5.12 8.78 2.64
CA GLN A 341 -6.33 7.97 2.48
C GLN A 341 -7.34 8.64 1.53
N LYS A 342 -7.80 7.89 0.51
CA LYS A 342 -8.93 8.26 -0.34
C LYS A 342 -10.10 7.36 -0.04
N THR A 343 -11.13 7.87 0.63
CA THR A 343 -12.32 7.09 1.00
C THR A 343 -13.60 7.88 0.85
N LEU A 344 -14.66 7.22 0.39
CA LEU A 344 -16.03 7.74 0.41
C LEU A 344 -16.95 6.68 1.05
N THR A 345 -17.63 7.01 2.13
CA THR A 345 -18.66 6.14 2.73
C THR A 345 -20.03 6.80 2.63
N VAL A 346 -21.01 6.07 2.10
CA VAL A 346 -22.40 6.51 2.01
C VAL A 346 -23.36 5.40 2.40
N ASP A 347 -24.59 5.75 2.75
CA ASP A 347 -25.69 4.80 2.81
C ASP A 347 -26.36 4.64 1.44
N THR A 348 -26.63 3.41 1.03
CA THR A 348 -27.34 3.06 -0.21
C THR A 348 -28.55 2.17 0.08
N LYS A 349 -29.44 2.01 -0.90
CA LYS A 349 -30.58 1.09 -0.78
C LYS A 349 -30.07 -0.36 -0.72
N ALA A 350 -30.56 -1.15 0.23
CA ALA A 350 -30.18 -2.56 0.34
C ALA A 350 -30.77 -3.38 -0.82
N LEU A 351 -30.04 -4.39 -1.29
CA LEU A 351 -30.41 -5.22 -2.46
C LEU A 351 -31.81 -5.88 -2.36
N LYS A 352 -32.26 -6.24 -1.16
CA LYS A 352 -33.49 -7.04 -0.94
C LYS A 352 -34.60 -6.33 -0.19
N SER A 353 -34.42 -5.07 0.19
CA SER A 353 -35.41 -4.30 0.93
C SER A 353 -35.78 -3.03 0.20
N VAL A 354 -37.08 -2.73 0.19
CA VAL A 354 -37.58 -1.48 -0.39
C VAL A 354 -37.29 -0.31 0.55
N GLU A 355 -37.24 -0.57 1.86
CA GLU A 355 -37.11 0.44 2.91
C GLU A 355 -35.73 0.47 3.55
N ASP A 356 -35.06 -0.69 3.67
CA ASP A 356 -33.77 -0.76 4.36
C ASP A 356 -32.61 -0.24 3.52
N ARG A 357 -31.62 0.29 4.23
CA ARG A 357 -30.39 0.84 3.67
C ARG A 357 -29.19 0.11 4.25
N GLU A 358 -28.09 0.16 3.53
CA GLU A 358 -26.82 -0.38 3.99
C GLU A 358 -25.67 0.56 3.65
N LEU A 359 -24.51 0.35 4.28
CA LEU A 359 -23.32 1.13 3.97
C LEU A 359 -22.57 0.56 2.78
N VAL A 360 -22.05 1.47 1.98
CA VAL A 360 -21.07 1.20 0.94
C VAL A 360 -19.89 2.15 1.11
N SER A 361 -18.69 1.63 0.95
CA SER A 361 -17.45 2.39 1.09
C SER A 361 -16.54 2.19 -0.11
N PHE A 362 -16.13 3.29 -0.71
CA PHE A 362 -15.13 3.33 -1.78
C PHE A 362 -13.76 3.63 -1.17
N LEU A 363 -12.72 2.92 -1.60
CA LEU A 363 -11.33 3.21 -1.27
C LEU A 363 -10.37 2.73 -2.38
N GLY A 364 -9.23 3.39 -2.52
CA GLY A 364 -8.24 3.06 -3.57
C GLY A 364 -7.22 4.17 -3.78
N GLY A 365 -6.69 4.28 -5.00
CA GLY A 365 -5.72 5.32 -5.38
C GLY A 365 -6.34 6.62 -5.89
N LEU A 366 -7.58 6.60 -6.38
CA LEU A 366 -8.23 7.79 -6.96
C LEU A 366 -8.78 8.76 -5.88
N ASP A 367 -8.21 9.97 -5.82
CA ASP A 367 -8.81 11.12 -5.15
C ASP A 367 -9.95 11.72 -6.00
N LEU A 368 -10.88 12.41 -5.35
CA LEU A 368 -11.93 13.20 -6.02
C LEU A 368 -11.38 14.59 -6.38
N CYS A 369 -10.39 14.64 -7.28
CA CYS A 369 -9.73 15.86 -7.73
C CYS A 369 -9.32 15.81 -9.21
N ASP A 370 -8.62 16.86 -9.67
CA ASP A 370 -8.25 17.08 -11.07
C ASP A 370 -7.25 16.03 -11.58
N GLY A 371 -7.30 15.76 -12.88
CA GLY A 371 -6.43 14.83 -13.59
C GLY A 371 -6.81 13.34 -13.48
N ARG A 372 -7.62 12.98 -12.47
CA ARG A 372 -7.95 11.58 -12.15
C ARG A 372 -9.02 10.98 -13.06
N TYR A 373 -9.73 11.80 -13.84
CA TYR A 373 -10.63 11.25 -14.85
C TYR A 373 -9.81 10.71 -16.00
N ASP A 374 -9.91 9.42 -16.22
CA ASP A 374 -9.43 8.80 -17.43
C ASP A 374 -10.27 7.58 -17.77
N THR A 375 -9.97 7.02 -18.94
CA THR A 375 -10.52 5.78 -19.47
C THR A 375 -9.39 4.92 -19.99
N GLU A 376 -9.71 3.67 -20.33
CA GLU A 376 -8.78 2.68 -20.90
C GLU A 376 -7.99 3.18 -22.11
N GLN A 377 -8.48 4.21 -22.81
CA GLN A 377 -7.82 4.76 -24.00
C GLN A 377 -6.58 5.60 -23.66
N HIS A 378 -6.52 6.12 -22.44
CA HIS A 378 -5.42 6.96 -21.94
C HIS A 378 -4.92 8.00 -22.95
N SER A 379 -5.86 8.74 -23.56
CA SER A 379 -5.54 9.59 -24.70
C SER A 379 -4.62 10.75 -24.32
N LEU A 380 -3.62 11.01 -25.14
CA LEU A 380 -2.67 12.11 -24.97
C LEU A 380 -3.20 13.43 -25.53
N PHE A 381 -3.89 13.37 -26.67
CA PHE A 381 -4.29 14.56 -27.45
C PHE A 381 -5.77 14.55 -27.88
N GLN A 382 -6.40 13.38 -28.04
CA GLN A 382 -7.71 13.24 -28.67
C GLN A 382 -8.88 13.70 -27.80
N THR A 383 -8.67 13.79 -26.48
CA THR A 383 -9.70 14.18 -25.50
C THR A 383 -9.60 15.63 -25.01
N LEU A 384 -8.56 16.38 -25.44
CA LEU A 384 -8.24 17.72 -24.92
C LEU A 384 -9.36 18.76 -25.06
N ILE A 385 -10.17 18.69 -26.11
CA ILE A 385 -11.33 19.58 -26.34
C ILE A 385 -12.68 18.91 -26.14
N ARG A 386 -12.69 17.61 -25.82
CA ARG A 386 -13.92 16.92 -25.43
C ARG A 386 -14.28 17.33 -24.01
N GLU A 387 -15.57 17.21 -23.66
CA GLU A 387 -16.04 17.49 -22.29
C GLU A 387 -15.28 16.73 -21.20
N SER A 388 -14.64 15.62 -21.58
CA SER A 388 -13.77 14.82 -20.72
C SER A 388 -12.57 15.59 -20.15
N HIS A 389 -11.79 16.35 -20.95
CA HIS A 389 -10.53 16.94 -20.46
C HIS A 389 -10.35 18.44 -20.75
N CYS A 390 -11.31 19.09 -21.42
CA CYS A 390 -11.20 20.54 -21.72
C CYS A 390 -11.22 21.44 -20.47
N TYR A 391 -11.83 20.97 -19.38
CA TYR A 391 -11.83 21.65 -18.07
C TYR A 391 -10.95 20.95 -17.03
N ASP A 392 -10.19 19.93 -17.44
CA ASP A 392 -9.41 19.05 -16.57
C ASP A 392 -8.10 18.61 -17.27
N PHE A 393 -7.44 19.57 -17.92
CA PHE A 393 -6.12 19.35 -18.49
C PHE A 393 -5.10 19.24 -17.36
N TYR A 394 -4.48 18.07 -17.24
CA TYR A 394 -3.53 17.77 -16.17
C TYR A 394 -2.18 17.36 -16.74
N GLN A 395 -1.14 18.13 -16.43
CA GLN A 395 0.25 17.87 -16.84
C GLN A 395 1.20 18.59 -15.89
N THR A 396 1.73 17.86 -14.92
CA THR A 396 2.63 18.35 -13.85
C THR A 396 4.09 17.99 -14.10
N ASN A 397 4.37 17.13 -15.09
CA ASN A 397 5.72 16.65 -15.40
C ASN A 397 6.48 17.57 -16.37
N ILE A 398 5.79 18.56 -16.93
CA ILE A 398 6.32 19.47 -17.95
C ILE A 398 6.08 20.90 -17.49
N GLU A 399 7.17 21.65 -17.30
CA GLU A 399 7.09 23.05 -16.89
C GLU A 399 6.31 23.89 -17.91
N GLY A 400 5.37 24.70 -17.40
CA GLY A 400 4.59 25.63 -18.23
C GLY A 400 3.60 24.97 -19.19
N ALA A 401 3.27 23.68 -18.98
CA ALA A 401 2.21 22.97 -19.68
C ALA A 401 0.85 23.63 -19.46
N SER A 402 0.07 23.75 -20.53
CA SER A 402 -1.29 24.29 -20.46
C SER A 402 -2.09 23.85 -21.68
N LEU A 403 -3.42 23.81 -21.53
CA LEU A 403 -4.29 23.49 -22.66
C LEU A 403 -4.04 24.43 -23.86
N ASN A 404 -3.78 25.71 -23.63
CA ASN A 404 -3.50 26.68 -24.71
C ASN A 404 -2.26 26.33 -25.55
N LYS A 405 -1.32 25.56 -25.00
CA LYS A 405 -0.13 25.07 -25.71
C LYS A 405 -0.29 23.63 -26.20
N GLY A 406 -1.42 22.98 -25.94
CA GLY A 406 -1.75 21.63 -26.40
C GLY A 406 -1.22 20.51 -25.52
N GLY A 407 -1.40 19.27 -25.97
CA GLY A 407 -0.92 18.09 -25.26
C GLY A 407 0.60 17.85 -25.38
N PRO A 408 1.10 16.74 -24.82
CA PRO A 408 0.30 15.69 -24.19
C PRO A 408 -0.22 16.07 -22.80
N ARG A 409 -1.48 15.72 -22.47
CA ARG A 409 -1.86 15.59 -21.05
C ARG A 409 -1.07 14.43 -20.42
N THR A 410 -1.09 14.30 -19.10
CA THR A 410 -0.68 13.07 -18.43
C THR A 410 -1.91 12.18 -18.26
N PRO A 411 -2.05 11.07 -18.99
CA PRO A 411 -3.06 10.07 -18.69
C PRO A 411 -2.85 9.47 -17.29
N TRP A 412 -3.94 9.01 -16.68
CA TRP A 412 -3.98 8.58 -15.29
C TRP A 412 -4.57 7.18 -15.17
N HIS A 413 -3.69 6.19 -15.08
CA HIS A 413 -4.06 4.81 -14.80
C HIS A 413 -4.07 4.58 -13.28
N ASP A 414 -5.17 4.07 -12.74
CA ASP A 414 -5.32 3.87 -11.30
C ASP A 414 -6.36 2.79 -10.99
N VAL A 415 -6.48 2.41 -9.71
CA VAL A 415 -7.38 1.36 -9.25
C VAL A 415 -8.16 1.77 -8.00
N HIS A 416 -9.39 1.29 -7.89
CA HIS A 416 -10.28 1.56 -6.78
C HIS A 416 -11.18 0.37 -6.47
N ALA A 417 -11.68 0.29 -5.25
CA ALA A 417 -12.64 -0.71 -4.82
C ALA A 417 -13.86 -0.06 -4.16
N CYS A 418 -15.02 -0.68 -4.35
CA CYS A 418 -16.25 -0.42 -3.62
C CYS A 418 -16.58 -1.65 -2.79
N VAL A 419 -16.70 -1.48 -1.48
CA VAL A 419 -16.95 -2.54 -0.52
C VAL A 419 -18.33 -2.33 0.10
N THR A 420 -19.10 -3.41 0.16
CA THR A 420 -20.40 -3.49 0.82
C THR A 420 -20.39 -4.61 1.85
N GLY A 421 -21.18 -4.48 2.91
CA GLY A 421 -21.21 -5.42 4.04
C GLY A 421 -20.38 -4.94 5.22
N GLU A 422 -19.96 -5.86 6.09
CA GLU A 422 -19.34 -5.51 7.37
C GLU A 422 -18.04 -4.71 7.21
N ALA A 423 -17.26 -4.95 6.16
CA ALA A 423 -16.01 -4.21 5.93
C ALA A 423 -16.25 -2.72 5.57
N ALA A 424 -17.42 -2.34 5.05
CA ALA A 424 -17.77 -0.93 4.84
C ALA A 424 -17.89 -0.17 6.19
N TRP A 425 -18.35 -0.86 7.23
CA TRP A 425 -18.40 -0.29 8.58
C TRP A 425 -17.01 -0.08 9.18
N ASP A 426 -16.03 -0.92 8.85
CA ASP A 426 -14.65 -0.74 9.30
C ASP A 426 -14.01 0.49 8.63
N VAL A 427 -14.31 0.75 7.35
CA VAL A 427 -13.89 1.98 6.65
C VAL A 427 -14.56 3.21 7.27
N LEU A 428 -15.86 3.15 7.58
CA LEU A 428 -16.55 4.21 8.34
C LEU A 428 -15.90 4.45 9.70
N THR A 429 -15.62 3.39 10.45
CA THR A 429 -15.01 3.47 11.78
C THR A 429 -13.64 4.15 11.71
N ASN A 430 -12.84 3.88 10.67
CA ASN A 430 -11.59 4.59 10.43
C ASN A 430 -11.80 6.11 10.27
N PHE A 431 -12.81 6.51 9.48
CA PHE A 431 -13.16 7.92 9.30
C PHE A 431 -13.58 8.56 10.63
N GLU A 432 -14.46 7.92 11.38
CA GLU A 432 -14.99 8.43 12.66
C GLU A 432 -13.91 8.56 13.73
N GLN A 433 -12.97 7.60 13.80
CA GLN A 433 -11.81 7.66 14.70
C GLN A 433 -10.95 8.89 14.38
N ARG A 434 -10.64 9.13 13.10
CA ARG A 434 -9.87 10.29 12.66
C ARG A 434 -10.60 11.60 12.93
N TRP A 435 -11.88 11.66 12.58
CA TRP A 435 -12.71 12.82 12.81
C TRP A 435 -12.80 13.16 14.29
N THR A 436 -12.99 12.17 15.17
CA THR A 436 -13.06 12.40 16.61
C THR A 436 -11.75 12.95 17.18
N GLN A 437 -10.62 12.52 16.61
CA GLN A 437 -9.30 12.95 17.07
C GLN A 437 -8.90 14.34 16.53
N GLN A 438 -9.26 14.66 15.28
CA GLN A 438 -8.73 15.83 14.56
C GLN A 438 -9.79 16.91 14.29
N CYS A 439 -11.07 16.61 14.50
CA CYS A 439 -12.22 17.47 14.27
C CYS A 439 -13.17 17.46 15.48
N ASP A 440 -14.29 18.18 15.39
CA ASP A 440 -15.32 18.18 16.42
C ASP A 440 -16.28 16.98 16.23
N PRO A 441 -16.30 15.99 17.15
CA PRO A 441 -17.11 14.78 17.03
C PRO A 441 -18.62 15.05 17.07
N SER A 442 -19.08 16.21 17.56
CA SER A 442 -20.51 16.56 17.59
C SER A 442 -21.14 16.66 16.20
N PHE A 443 -20.32 16.78 15.15
CA PHE A 443 -20.78 16.77 13.78
C PHE A 443 -21.02 15.36 13.21
N LEU A 444 -20.55 14.30 13.85
CA LEU A 444 -20.82 12.93 13.39
C LEU A 444 -22.26 12.53 13.71
N VAL A 445 -22.89 11.82 12.77
CA VAL A 445 -24.19 11.16 13.01
C VAL A 445 -23.93 9.84 13.74
N PRO A 446 -24.46 9.63 14.96
CA PRO A 446 -24.32 8.35 15.63
C PRO A 446 -25.11 7.30 14.85
N THR A 447 -24.41 6.27 14.36
CA THR A 447 -25.02 5.22 13.52
C THR A 447 -26.16 4.47 14.23
N SER A 448 -26.12 4.40 15.57
CA SER A 448 -27.20 3.86 16.41
C SER A 448 -28.54 4.60 16.28
N THR A 449 -28.54 5.82 15.75
CA THR A 449 -29.76 6.62 15.54
C THR A 449 -30.43 6.35 14.18
N LEU A 450 -29.76 5.60 13.29
CA LEU A 450 -30.23 5.32 11.92
C LEU A 450 -31.02 3.99 11.87
N THR A 451 -32.30 4.03 12.26
CA THR A 451 -33.13 2.83 12.46
C THR A 451 -33.37 1.95 11.23
N THR A 452 -33.31 2.51 10.02
CA THR A 452 -33.47 1.80 8.73
C THR A 452 -32.13 1.37 8.12
N LEU A 453 -31.01 1.78 8.72
CA LEU A 453 -29.68 1.32 8.31
C LEU A 453 -29.48 -0.06 8.92
N MET A 454 -29.36 -1.08 8.07
CA MET A 454 -29.21 -2.46 8.53
C MET A 454 -27.96 -2.59 9.39
N SER A 455 -28.17 -2.70 10.70
CA SER A 455 -27.20 -3.27 11.62
C SER A 455 -27.12 -4.76 11.32
N GLN A 456 -25.93 -5.22 10.91
CA GLN A 456 -25.43 -6.60 10.90
C GLN A 456 -26.43 -7.67 11.38
N THR A 457 -26.72 -8.69 10.54
CA THR A 457 -27.20 -10.07 10.89
C THR A 457 -28.27 -10.67 9.96
N SER A 458 -28.22 -10.47 8.64
CA SER A 458 -28.77 -11.52 7.76
C SER A 458 -27.63 -12.35 7.21
N SER A 459 -27.39 -13.49 7.88
CA SER A 459 -26.74 -14.67 7.30
C SER A 459 -27.54 -15.06 6.05
N SER A 460 -27.30 -14.38 4.95
CA SER A 460 -27.79 -14.79 3.66
C SER A 460 -26.61 -15.30 2.87
N THR A 461 -26.67 -16.58 2.55
CA THR A 461 -25.90 -17.30 1.52
C THR A 461 -26.21 -16.72 0.14
N LEU A 462 -26.05 -15.41 -0.01
CA LEU A 462 -26.10 -14.75 -1.29
C LEU A 462 -24.80 -15.05 -2.02
N LYS A 463 -24.87 -15.68 -3.20
CA LYS A 463 -23.72 -15.83 -4.11
C LYS A 463 -22.99 -14.50 -4.32
N GLU A 464 -23.71 -13.36 -4.28
CA GLU A 464 -23.17 -12.00 -4.41
C GLU A 464 -22.36 -11.49 -3.19
N ARG A 465 -22.42 -12.15 -2.03
CA ARG A 465 -21.69 -11.77 -0.80
C ARG A 465 -20.66 -12.81 -0.35
N ASN A 466 -19.98 -13.40 -1.32
CA ASN A 466 -18.98 -14.45 -1.10
C ASN A 466 -17.57 -13.91 -0.76
N TRP A 467 -17.39 -12.60 -0.60
CA TRP A 467 -16.07 -12.03 -0.30
C TRP A 467 -15.76 -12.05 1.20
N LYS A 468 -14.52 -12.40 1.52
CA LYS A 468 -13.88 -12.16 2.81
C LYS A 468 -12.98 -10.93 2.66
N VAL A 469 -13.12 -9.95 3.54
CA VAL A 469 -12.44 -8.65 3.43
C VAL A 469 -11.89 -8.23 4.77
N GLN A 470 -10.64 -7.76 4.82
CA GLN A 470 -10.06 -7.16 6.01
C GLN A 470 -9.53 -5.76 5.68
N VAL A 471 -9.85 -4.77 6.51
CA VAL A 471 -9.34 -3.40 6.38
C VAL A 471 -8.00 -3.27 7.08
N PHE A 472 -7.02 -2.69 6.40
CA PHE A 472 -5.67 -2.45 6.87
C PHE A 472 -5.33 -0.96 6.81
N ARG A 473 -4.42 -0.51 7.69
CA ARG A 473 -4.00 0.89 7.76
C ARG A 473 -2.51 1.06 8.06
N SER A 474 -1.99 2.20 7.62
CA SER A 474 -0.80 2.83 8.16
C SER A 474 -1.27 4.08 8.88
N ILE A 475 -1.25 4.08 10.22
CA ILE A 475 -1.76 5.21 11.01
C ILE A 475 -1.19 5.18 12.43
N ASP A 476 -1.16 6.32 13.11
CA ASP A 476 -0.69 6.40 14.49
C ASP A 476 -1.66 7.15 15.41
N HIS A 477 -1.35 7.09 16.71
CA HIS A 477 -2.14 7.73 17.76
C HIS A 477 -2.37 9.24 17.57
N ALA A 478 -1.52 9.94 16.81
CA ALA A 478 -1.71 11.37 16.57
C ALA A 478 -2.92 11.63 15.68
N SER A 479 -3.31 10.66 14.85
CA SER A 479 -4.45 10.76 13.93
C SER A 479 -5.72 10.07 14.41
N VAL A 480 -5.66 9.11 15.34
CA VAL A 480 -6.86 8.36 15.80
C VAL A 480 -7.00 8.21 17.32
N GLY A 481 -6.09 8.77 18.12
CA GLY A 481 -6.13 8.62 19.58
C GLY A 481 -5.63 7.24 20.04
N GLU A 482 -6.33 6.61 21.00
CA GLU A 482 -5.94 5.27 21.49
C GLU A 482 -6.31 4.17 20.49
N LEU A 483 -5.31 3.40 20.03
CA LEU A 483 -5.52 2.21 19.21
C LEU A 483 -5.95 1.02 20.08
N PHE A 484 -6.71 0.08 19.49
CA PHE A 484 -7.30 -1.10 20.15
C PHE A 484 -6.31 -1.93 20.99
N THR A 485 -5.03 -1.93 20.60
CA THR A 485 -3.95 -2.73 21.21
C THR A 485 -3.04 -1.93 22.17
N LYS A 486 -3.39 -0.69 22.53
CA LYS A 486 -2.47 0.29 23.18
C LYS A 486 -1.17 0.51 22.40
N LEU A 487 -1.11 0.07 21.14
CA LEU A 487 -0.04 0.43 20.24
C LEU A 487 -0.16 1.91 19.92
N THR A 488 0.99 2.53 19.64
CA THR A 488 1.03 3.93 19.22
C THR A 488 1.03 4.09 17.70
N VAL A 489 1.21 2.98 16.97
CA VAL A 489 1.36 2.90 15.50
C VAL A 489 0.74 1.60 15.02
N GLU A 490 -0.05 1.69 13.97
CA GLU A 490 -0.53 0.57 13.17
C GLU A 490 0.17 0.62 11.80
N ARG A 491 0.69 -0.52 11.36
CA ARG A 491 1.34 -0.73 10.06
C ARG A 491 0.80 -2.00 9.39
N SER A 492 -0.47 -2.27 9.60
CA SER A 492 -1.11 -3.53 9.18
C SER A 492 -1.13 -3.69 7.66
N ILE A 493 -1.00 -2.60 6.89
CA ILE A 493 -0.78 -2.67 5.43
C ILE A 493 0.55 -3.34 5.10
N HIS A 494 1.66 -2.88 5.67
CA HIS A 494 2.98 -3.47 5.45
C HIS A 494 2.98 -4.96 5.82
N GLU A 495 2.38 -5.29 6.95
CA GLU A 495 2.28 -6.66 7.45
C GLU A 495 1.43 -7.55 6.54
N ALA A 496 0.32 -7.04 6.01
CA ALA A 496 -0.53 -7.74 5.05
C ALA A 496 0.17 -7.99 3.71
N TYR A 497 0.95 -7.02 3.21
CA TYR A 497 1.77 -7.22 2.00
C TYR A 497 2.76 -8.38 2.18
N VAL A 498 3.52 -8.36 3.29
CA VAL A 498 4.52 -9.42 3.58
C VAL A 498 3.84 -10.78 3.73
N GLU A 499 2.69 -10.84 4.40
CA GLU A 499 1.90 -12.06 4.54
C GLU A 499 1.46 -12.61 3.18
N ALA A 500 0.94 -11.76 2.31
CA ALA A 500 0.50 -12.14 0.98
C ALA A 500 1.64 -12.64 0.09
N ILE A 501 2.81 -11.99 0.13
CA ILE A 501 4.00 -12.40 -0.61
C ILE A 501 4.51 -13.76 -0.11
N ARG A 502 4.57 -13.97 1.21
CA ARG A 502 5.08 -15.23 1.79
C ARG A 502 4.20 -16.43 1.45
N ARG A 503 2.90 -16.21 1.25
CA ARG A 503 1.93 -17.24 0.85
C ARG A 503 1.80 -17.42 -0.66
N ALA A 504 2.49 -16.63 -1.47
CA ALA A 504 2.44 -16.76 -2.92
C ALA A 504 3.07 -18.08 -3.39
N ASP A 505 2.38 -18.78 -4.29
CA ASP A 505 2.79 -20.06 -4.83
C ASP A 505 3.10 -20.07 -6.32
N ARG A 506 2.38 -19.27 -7.12
CA ARG A 506 2.42 -19.25 -8.58
C ARG A 506 2.95 -17.92 -9.11
N PHE A 507 2.31 -16.80 -8.77
CA PHE A 507 2.74 -15.50 -9.26
C PHE A 507 2.30 -14.33 -8.38
N ILE A 508 2.96 -13.18 -8.59
CA ILE A 508 2.59 -11.89 -8.01
C ILE A 508 2.49 -10.85 -9.13
N TYR A 509 1.38 -10.12 -9.20
CA TYR A 509 1.19 -8.96 -10.07
C TYR A 509 1.02 -7.71 -9.20
N ILE A 510 1.83 -6.68 -9.43
CA ILE A 510 1.81 -5.41 -8.68
C ILE A 510 1.70 -4.25 -9.65
N GLU A 511 0.79 -3.33 -9.36
CA GLU A 511 0.79 -1.99 -9.95
C GLU A 511 1.00 -0.98 -8.81
N ASN A 512 2.05 -0.18 -8.88
CA ASN A 512 2.35 0.77 -7.82
C ASN A 512 3.04 2.04 -8.30
N GLN A 513 2.61 3.19 -7.80
CA GLN A 513 3.25 4.48 -8.08
C GLN A 513 4.73 4.53 -7.67
N TYR A 514 5.11 3.82 -6.61
CA TYR A 514 6.50 3.73 -6.14
C TYR A 514 6.86 2.29 -5.85
N PHE A 515 8.13 1.93 -6.05
CA PHE A 515 8.64 0.61 -5.69
C PHE A 515 10.04 0.69 -5.10
N ILE A 516 10.10 1.01 -3.80
CA ILE A 516 11.32 1.31 -3.05
C ILE A 516 11.28 0.60 -1.70
N GLY A 517 12.34 -0.13 -1.35
CA GLY A 517 12.41 -0.81 -0.05
C GLY A 517 13.58 -1.76 0.12
N GLY A 518 13.69 -2.32 1.32
CA GLY A 518 14.73 -3.29 1.67
C GLY A 518 16.13 -2.70 1.80
N CYS A 519 16.26 -1.44 2.28
CA CYS A 519 17.55 -0.74 2.22
C CYS A 519 18.70 -1.46 2.91
N HIS A 520 18.44 -2.28 3.93
CA HIS A 520 19.44 -3.09 4.62
C HIS A 520 20.18 -4.08 3.71
N TRP A 521 19.63 -4.39 2.52
CA TRP A 521 20.26 -5.23 1.50
C TRP A 521 20.88 -4.46 0.32
N TRP A 522 20.75 -3.14 0.28
CA TRP A 522 21.38 -2.31 -0.75
C TRP A 522 22.91 -2.31 -0.58
N LYS A 523 23.66 -1.98 -1.64
CA LYS A 523 25.13 -1.90 -1.54
C LYS A 523 25.58 -0.66 -0.77
N LYS A 524 24.86 0.45 -0.95
CA LYS A 524 25.08 1.74 -0.28
C LYS A 524 23.81 2.13 0.50
N ASP A 525 23.92 3.15 1.35
CA ASP A 525 22.77 3.75 2.04
C ASP A 525 21.90 2.76 2.86
N ARG A 526 22.53 1.70 3.39
CA ARG A 526 21.85 0.61 4.15
C ARG A 526 21.09 1.05 5.39
N HIS A 527 21.33 2.28 5.83
CA HIS A 527 20.75 2.87 7.04
C HIS A 527 19.95 4.14 6.74
N CYS A 528 19.54 4.36 5.47
CA CYS A 528 18.76 5.53 5.06
C CYS A 528 17.36 5.58 5.69
N GLY A 529 16.87 4.47 6.22
CA GLY A 529 15.58 4.37 6.92
C GLY A 529 14.44 3.83 6.08
N CYS A 530 14.69 3.36 4.84
CA CYS A 530 13.72 2.68 3.99
C CYS A 530 13.66 1.17 4.31
N ASN A 531 13.11 0.84 5.48
CA ASN A 531 13.13 -0.49 6.09
C ASN A 531 11.93 -1.38 5.70
N ASN A 532 11.00 -0.89 4.88
CA ASN A 532 9.87 -1.71 4.44
C ASN A 532 10.40 -2.96 3.71
N LEU A 533 9.78 -4.10 4.01
CA LEU A 533 10.28 -5.42 3.60
C LEU A 533 9.75 -5.90 2.24
N ILE A 534 8.89 -5.13 1.56
CA ILE A 534 8.14 -5.65 0.41
C ILE A 534 9.06 -6.11 -0.73
N PRO A 535 10.01 -5.30 -1.22
CA PRO A 535 10.88 -5.73 -2.32
C PRO A 535 11.79 -6.91 -1.95
N ILE A 536 12.28 -6.96 -0.71
CA ILE A 536 13.14 -8.06 -0.26
C ILE A 536 12.35 -9.36 -0.07
N GLU A 537 11.12 -9.30 0.43
CA GLU A 537 10.26 -10.49 0.55
C GLU A 537 9.92 -11.08 -0.82
N ILE A 538 9.69 -10.24 -1.83
CA ILE A 538 9.48 -10.68 -3.22
C ILE A 538 10.74 -11.39 -3.75
N ALA A 539 11.91 -10.75 -3.62
CA ALA A 539 13.16 -11.35 -4.06
C ALA A 539 13.45 -12.68 -3.35
N LEU A 540 13.25 -12.76 -2.04
CA LEU A 540 13.45 -13.99 -1.27
C LEU A 540 12.42 -15.07 -1.61
N LYS A 541 11.17 -14.70 -1.93
CA LYS A 541 10.16 -15.64 -2.44
C LYS A 541 10.61 -16.25 -3.78
N VAL A 542 11.03 -15.43 -4.75
CA VAL A 542 11.60 -15.93 -6.02
C VAL A 542 12.80 -16.85 -5.76
N VAL A 543 13.75 -16.42 -4.94
CA VAL A 543 14.92 -17.22 -4.56
C VAL A 543 14.51 -18.57 -3.98
N SER A 544 13.50 -18.60 -3.09
CA SER A 544 13.00 -19.85 -2.52
C SER A 544 12.38 -20.79 -3.56
N LYS A 545 11.67 -20.25 -4.55
CA LYS A 545 11.03 -21.02 -5.62
C LYS A 545 12.07 -21.58 -6.58
N ILE A 546 13.10 -20.80 -6.92
CA ILE A 546 14.27 -21.28 -7.67
C ILE A 546 14.96 -22.44 -6.93
N LYS A 547 15.24 -22.28 -5.63
CA LYS A 547 15.86 -23.34 -4.82
C LYS A 547 15.00 -24.59 -4.69
N ALA A 548 13.67 -24.43 -4.72
CA ALA A 548 12.71 -25.53 -4.73
C ALA A 548 12.48 -26.13 -6.13
N LYS A 549 13.02 -25.52 -7.20
CA LYS A 549 12.75 -25.86 -8.60
C LYS A 549 11.26 -25.78 -8.95
N GLU A 550 10.59 -24.81 -8.35
CA GLU A 550 9.18 -24.50 -8.59
C GLU A 550 9.09 -23.27 -9.49
N ARG A 551 8.17 -23.31 -10.46
CA ARG A 551 7.92 -22.17 -11.33
C ARG A 551 7.25 -21.05 -10.54
N PHE A 552 7.71 -19.82 -10.77
CA PHE A 552 7.14 -18.63 -10.14
C PHE A 552 7.43 -17.40 -10.99
N ALA A 553 6.50 -16.45 -11.06
CA ALA A 553 6.71 -15.20 -11.78
C ALA A 553 6.24 -13.97 -11.00
N VAL A 554 6.89 -12.84 -11.24
CA VAL A 554 6.57 -11.55 -10.64
C VAL A 554 6.55 -10.48 -11.73
N TYR A 555 5.46 -9.74 -11.77
CA TYR A 555 5.20 -8.65 -12.71
C TYR A 555 4.97 -7.38 -11.91
N ILE A 556 5.76 -6.34 -12.17
CA ILE A 556 5.67 -5.07 -11.46
C ILE A 556 5.51 -3.94 -12.47
N VAL A 557 4.37 -3.26 -12.44
CA VAL A 557 4.08 -2.08 -13.25
C VAL A 557 4.24 -0.84 -12.36
N ILE A 558 5.16 0.04 -12.76
CA ILE A 558 5.43 1.33 -12.10
C ILE A 558 5.35 2.46 -13.12
N PRO A 559 5.17 3.74 -12.72
CA PRO A 559 5.23 4.81 -13.70
C PRO A 559 6.64 4.91 -14.27
N MET A 560 6.77 5.44 -15.49
CA MET A 560 8.07 5.61 -16.14
C MET A 560 9.02 6.44 -15.26
N TRP A 561 8.49 7.50 -14.66
CA TRP A 561 9.07 8.22 -13.52
C TRP A 561 7.95 8.71 -12.59
N PRO A 562 8.22 8.98 -11.30
CA PRO A 562 7.21 9.53 -10.39
C PRO A 562 6.78 10.94 -10.82
N GLU A 563 5.53 11.30 -10.58
CA GLU A 563 4.96 12.59 -10.98
C GLU A 563 5.80 13.78 -10.52
N GLY A 564 6.02 14.70 -11.45
CA GLY A 564 6.82 15.91 -11.29
C GLY A 564 7.80 16.07 -12.44
N GLU A 565 8.46 17.23 -12.51
CA GLU A 565 9.49 17.46 -13.51
C GLU A 565 10.59 16.39 -13.38
N PRO A 566 10.87 15.60 -14.43
CA PRO A 566 11.71 14.41 -14.29
C PRO A 566 13.18 14.73 -14.02
N GLU A 567 13.61 15.96 -14.33
CA GLU A 567 14.96 16.47 -14.06
C GLU A 567 15.10 17.05 -12.63
N SER A 568 13.99 17.22 -11.91
CA SER A 568 13.99 17.76 -10.54
C SER A 568 14.75 16.86 -9.57
N GLU A 569 15.35 17.47 -8.54
CA GLU A 569 16.13 16.74 -7.55
C GLU A 569 15.31 15.65 -6.81
N PRO A 570 14.05 15.88 -6.39
CA PRO A 570 13.23 14.82 -5.78
C PRO A 570 12.97 13.63 -6.72
N VAL A 571 12.58 13.88 -7.98
CA VAL A 571 12.28 12.79 -8.94
C VAL A 571 13.53 11.97 -9.23
N GLN A 572 14.67 12.63 -9.48
CA GLN A 572 15.94 11.95 -9.68
C GLN A 572 16.36 11.10 -8.48
N ASP A 573 16.09 11.56 -7.26
CA ASP A 573 16.44 10.83 -6.05
C ASP A 573 15.54 9.60 -5.84
N ILE A 574 14.25 9.71 -6.14
CA ILE A 574 13.30 8.60 -6.10
C ILE A 574 13.65 7.53 -7.15
N LEU A 575 14.02 7.93 -8.37
CA LEU A 575 14.52 7.02 -9.41
C LEU A 575 15.78 6.28 -8.96
N HIS A 576 16.68 6.98 -8.25
CA HIS A 576 17.88 6.35 -7.67
C HIS A 576 17.51 5.23 -6.67
N TRP A 577 16.56 5.49 -5.76
CA TRP A 577 16.12 4.48 -4.79
C TRP A 577 15.38 3.30 -5.43
N THR A 578 14.58 3.57 -6.47
CA THR A 578 13.93 2.54 -7.28
C THR A 578 14.99 1.64 -7.91
N ARG A 579 16.07 2.23 -8.45
CA ARG A 579 17.18 1.46 -9.02
C ARG A 579 17.95 0.65 -7.98
N GLU A 580 18.28 1.20 -6.82
CA GLU A 580 18.96 0.43 -5.76
C GLU A 580 18.11 -0.78 -5.30
N THR A 581 16.78 -0.61 -5.29
CA THR A 581 15.82 -1.68 -5.04
C THR A 581 15.89 -2.77 -6.13
N MET A 582 15.81 -2.41 -7.41
CA MET A 582 15.97 -3.35 -8.53
C MET A 582 17.31 -4.08 -8.50
N VAL A 583 18.41 -3.36 -8.26
CA VAL A 583 19.77 -3.92 -8.15
C VAL A 583 19.84 -4.96 -7.04
N MET A 584 19.22 -4.70 -5.90
CA MET A 584 19.14 -5.66 -4.80
C MET A 584 18.37 -6.92 -5.22
N MET A 585 17.17 -6.77 -5.78
CA MET A 585 16.31 -7.90 -6.14
C MET A 585 16.96 -8.79 -7.20
N TYR A 586 17.38 -8.21 -8.31
CA TYR A 586 17.99 -8.97 -9.41
C TYR A 586 19.29 -9.63 -9.02
N ARG A 587 20.11 -9.01 -8.17
CA ARG A 587 21.33 -9.64 -7.64
C ARG A 587 21.01 -10.91 -6.87
N LEU A 588 20.05 -10.87 -5.95
CA LEU A 588 19.67 -12.04 -5.14
C LEU A 588 19.12 -13.18 -6.01
N ILE A 589 18.33 -12.84 -7.03
CA ILE A 589 17.79 -13.81 -7.98
C ILE A 589 18.91 -14.43 -8.84
N GLY A 590 19.80 -13.60 -9.40
CA GLY A 590 20.95 -14.06 -10.19
C GLY A 590 21.90 -14.96 -9.38
N GLU A 591 22.18 -14.60 -8.13
CA GLU A 591 22.93 -15.44 -7.19
C GLU A 591 22.24 -16.81 -6.99
N ALA A 592 20.93 -16.85 -6.81
CA ALA A 592 20.18 -18.09 -6.63
C ALA A 592 20.13 -18.99 -7.88
N ILE A 593 20.04 -18.42 -9.09
CA ILE A 593 20.12 -19.18 -10.35
C ILE A 593 21.52 -19.80 -10.50
N GLN A 594 22.58 -19.03 -10.22
CA GLN A 594 23.95 -19.56 -10.26
C GLN A 594 24.17 -20.68 -9.25
N GLU A 595 23.66 -20.50 -8.02
CA GLU A 595 23.73 -21.52 -6.95
C GLU A 595 22.94 -22.80 -7.30
N SER A 596 21.84 -22.72 -8.05
CA SER A 596 21.06 -23.90 -8.44
C SER A 596 21.75 -24.77 -9.49
N GLY A 597 22.70 -24.19 -10.24
CA GLY A 597 23.39 -24.85 -11.36
C GLY A 597 22.54 -25.01 -12.62
N GLU A 598 21.35 -24.41 -12.67
CA GLU A 598 20.47 -24.44 -13.84
C GLU A 598 20.71 -23.23 -14.75
N GLN A 599 20.43 -23.39 -16.04
CA GLN A 599 20.39 -22.25 -16.96
C GLN A 599 19.11 -21.46 -16.73
N GLY A 600 19.22 -20.14 -16.75
CA GLY A 600 18.07 -19.25 -16.61
C GLY A 600 18.52 -17.79 -16.58
N HIS A 601 17.56 -16.90 -16.75
CA HIS A 601 17.75 -15.47 -16.67
C HIS A 601 16.89 -14.88 -15.54
N PRO A 602 17.35 -13.89 -14.76
CA PRO A 602 16.53 -13.28 -13.71
C PRO A 602 15.20 -12.70 -14.22
N GLY A 603 15.17 -12.26 -15.48
CA GLY A 603 13.94 -11.82 -16.15
C GLY A 603 12.87 -12.92 -16.21
N ASP A 604 13.25 -14.20 -16.24
CA ASP A 604 12.29 -15.31 -16.30
C ASP A 604 11.41 -15.37 -15.06
N TYR A 605 11.80 -14.69 -13.98
CA TYR A 605 11.08 -14.67 -12.71
C TYR A 605 10.60 -13.29 -12.30
N LEU A 606 11.31 -12.21 -12.63
CA LEU A 606 10.99 -10.85 -12.18
C LEU A 606 11.07 -9.86 -13.35
N ASN A 607 9.97 -9.18 -13.64
CA ASN A 607 9.87 -8.22 -14.74
C ASN A 607 9.27 -6.91 -14.24
N PHE A 608 9.90 -5.80 -14.64
CA PHE A 608 9.41 -4.44 -14.42
C PHE A 608 8.91 -3.85 -15.73
N PHE A 609 7.74 -3.22 -15.66
CA PHE A 609 7.08 -2.54 -16.76
C PHE A 609 6.67 -1.12 -16.34
N CYS A 610 6.39 -0.29 -17.33
CA CYS A 610 5.62 0.94 -17.17
C CYS A 610 4.53 1.00 -18.23
N LEU A 611 3.68 2.03 -18.15
CA LEU A 611 2.67 2.29 -19.16
C LEU A 611 3.02 3.54 -19.96
N ALA A 612 2.74 3.52 -21.26
CA ALA A 612 2.94 4.64 -22.15
C ALA A 612 1.89 4.68 -23.26
N ASN A 613 1.78 5.82 -23.92
CA ASN A 613 0.97 5.94 -25.11
C ASN A 613 1.73 6.78 -26.16
N ARG A 614 1.38 6.55 -27.42
CA ARG A 614 1.87 7.31 -28.56
C ARG A 614 0.78 7.35 -29.61
N GLU A 615 0.36 8.55 -29.98
CA GLU A 615 -0.81 8.75 -30.85
C GLU A 615 -0.39 9.44 -32.13
N GLN A 616 -0.75 8.89 -33.28
CA GLN A 616 -0.71 9.67 -34.52
C GLN A 616 -1.71 10.83 -34.45
N LYS A 617 -1.43 11.89 -35.21
CA LYS A 617 -2.31 13.06 -35.24
C LYS A 617 -3.64 12.68 -35.89
N GLY A 618 -4.71 12.72 -35.10
CA GLY A 618 -6.06 12.37 -35.57
C GLY A 618 -6.72 13.45 -36.43
N GLN A 619 -7.75 13.06 -37.19
CA GLN A 619 -8.61 14.02 -37.88
C GLN A 619 -9.45 14.83 -36.87
N GLY A 620 -9.45 16.15 -37.01
CA GLY A 620 -10.21 17.03 -36.10
C GLY A 620 -9.61 17.15 -34.71
N GLU A 621 -8.36 16.69 -34.50
CA GLU A 621 -7.63 16.89 -33.25
C GLU A 621 -7.50 18.39 -32.93
N TYR A 622 -7.50 18.70 -31.63
CA TYR A 622 -7.35 20.06 -31.14
C TYR A 622 -6.07 20.73 -31.66
N LEU A 623 -6.24 21.94 -32.21
CA LEU A 623 -5.14 22.81 -32.59
C LEU A 623 -4.96 23.87 -31.50
N PRO A 624 -3.88 23.81 -30.71
CA PRO A 624 -3.64 24.80 -29.66
C PRO A 624 -3.35 26.19 -30.26
N PRO A 625 -3.81 27.28 -29.61
CA PRO A 625 -3.52 28.64 -30.06
C PRO A 625 -2.04 29.04 -29.92
N ASP A 626 -1.35 28.46 -28.94
CA ASP A 626 0.07 28.71 -28.66
C ASP A 626 0.89 27.44 -28.91
N SER A 627 2.22 27.58 -28.97
CA SER A 627 3.14 26.45 -29.07
C SER A 627 4.13 26.45 -27.90
N PRO A 628 4.58 25.27 -27.43
CA PRO A 628 5.70 25.17 -26.51
C PRO A 628 6.97 25.82 -27.10
N HIS A 629 7.88 26.24 -26.22
CA HIS A 629 9.17 26.78 -26.68
C HIS A 629 10.00 25.66 -27.33
N PRO A 630 10.61 25.88 -28.52
CA PRO A 630 11.48 24.89 -29.15
C PRO A 630 12.55 24.35 -28.22
N GLU A 631 12.97 23.10 -28.42
CA GLU A 631 14.04 22.43 -27.67
C GLU A 631 13.75 22.19 -26.17
N THR A 632 12.52 22.42 -25.72
CA THR A 632 12.06 22.01 -24.38
C THR A 632 11.55 20.58 -24.38
N GLN A 633 11.49 19.94 -23.20
CA GLN A 633 10.79 18.66 -23.02
C GLN A 633 9.36 18.72 -23.56
N TYR A 634 8.65 19.82 -23.31
CA TYR A 634 7.29 20.02 -23.80
C TYR A 634 7.22 19.94 -25.32
N TRP A 635 8.08 20.70 -26.00
CA TRP A 635 8.17 20.69 -27.45
C TRP A 635 8.47 19.29 -28.00
N ASN A 636 9.43 18.60 -27.38
CA ASN A 636 9.84 17.27 -27.81
C ASN A 636 8.69 16.25 -27.65
N ALA A 637 8.05 16.19 -26.47
CA ALA A 637 6.94 15.28 -26.22
C ALA A 637 5.73 15.56 -27.14
N GLN A 638 5.40 16.84 -27.36
CA GLN A 638 4.34 17.23 -28.29
C GLN A 638 4.67 16.86 -29.73
N LYS A 639 5.90 17.13 -30.18
CA LYS A 639 6.36 16.84 -31.55
C LYS A 639 6.45 15.34 -31.81
N ASN A 640 7.00 14.58 -30.86
CA ASN A 640 7.21 13.13 -30.97
C ASN A 640 5.98 12.31 -30.57
N ARG A 641 4.92 13.00 -30.12
CA ARG A 641 3.55 12.48 -29.98
C ARG A 641 3.39 11.38 -28.94
N ARG A 642 4.23 11.38 -27.90
CA ARG A 642 4.32 10.31 -26.91
C ARG A 642 4.41 10.87 -25.50
N PHE A 643 3.90 10.10 -24.54
CA PHE A 643 4.08 10.35 -23.12
C PHE A 643 3.80 9.09 -22.31
N MET A 644 4.24 9.05 -21.05
CA MET A 644 3.83 7.98 -20.14
C MET A 644 2.34 8.04 -19.84
N VAL A 645 1.73 6.87 -19.64
CA VAL A 645 0.46 6.74 -18.92
C VAL A 645 0.85 6.60 -17.44
N TYR A 646 0.41 7.53 -16.61
CA TYR A 646 0.90 7.58 -15.24
C TYR A 646 0.22 6.52 -14.38
N VAL A 647 1.01 5.56 -13.92
CA VAL A 647 0.57 4.49 -13.01
C VAL A 647 0.49 5.06 -11.60
N HIS A 648 -0.72 5.40 -11.17
CA HIS A 648 -1.02 5.81 -9.81
C HIS A 648 -1.64 4.69 -8.96
N SER A 649 -1.87 3.51 -9.54
CA SER A 649 -2.37 2.32 -8.83
C SER A 649 -1.60 2.01 -7.54
N LYS A 650 -2.26 1.33 -6.60
CA LYS A 650 -1.64 0.67 -5.44
C LYS A 650 -2.32 -0.70 -5.21
N LEU A 651 -1.96 -1.64 -6.07
CA LEU A 651 -2.57 -2.96 -6.19
C LEU A 651 -1.51 -4.06 -6.08
N MET A 652 -1.86 -5.16 -5.41
CA MET A 652 -1.15 -6.43 -5.52
C MET A 652 -2.15 -7.57 -5.65
N ILE A 653 -1.99 -8.41 -6.66
CA ILE A 653 -2.74 -9.66 -6.89
C ILE A 653 -1.77 -10.82 -6.72
N VAL A 654 -2.19 -11.86 -5.99
CA VAL A 654 -1.39 -13.04 -5.70
C VAL A 654 -2.17 -14.29 -6.11
N ASP A 655 -1.59 -15.07 -7.00
CA ASP A 655 -2.08 -16.35 -7.49
C ASP A 655 -3.51 -16.33 -8.07
N ASP A 656 -4.03 -15.16 -8.47
CA ASP A 656 -5.45 -14.92 -8.79
C ASP A 656 -6.43 -15.26 -7.64
N LEU A 657 -5.93 -15.42 -6.41
CA LEU A 657 -6.71 -15.86 -5.24
C LEU A 657 -6.87 -14.79 -4.16
N TYR A 658 -5.87 -13.93 -3.99
CA TYR A 658 -5.86 -12.90 -2.95
C TYR A 658 -5.40 -11.57 -3.53
N MET A 659 -5.97 -10.47 -3.04
CA MET A 659 -5.63 -9.15 -3.53
C MET A 659 -5.59 -8.11 -2.40
N LEU A 660 -4.65 -7.17 -2.52
CA LEU A 660 -4.56 -5.96 -1.73
C LEU A 660 -4.76 -4.73 -2.63
N ILE A 661 -5.66 -3.84 -2.23
CA ILE A 661 -5.98 -2.61 -2.96
C ILE A 661 -6.23 -1.47 -1.99
N GLY A 662 -5.67 -0.27 -2.26
CA GLY A 662 -5.79 0.87 -1.35
C GLY A 662 -5.03 2.11 -1.81
N SER A 663 -4.58 2.90 -0.84
CA SER A 663 -3.85 4.16 -1.08
C SER A 663 -2.32 4.05 -0.91
N ALA A 664 -1.84 2.93 -0.33
CA ALA A 664 -0.46 2.80 0.14
C ALA A 664 0.53 2.42 -0.96
N ASN A 665 1.51 3.29 -1.18
CA ASN A 665 2.61 3.05 -2.10
C ASN A 665 3.63 2.05 -1.54
N VAL A 666 4.37 1.35 -2.40
CA VAL A 666 5.51 0.50 -1.97
C VAL A 666 6.72 1.41 -1.75
N ASN A 667 6.67 2.17 -0.68
CA ASN A 667 7.75 3.01 -0.18
C ASN A 667 7.65 3.10 1.35
N GLN A 668 8.66 3.66 2.01
CA GLN A 668 8.65 3.84 3.44
C GLN A 668 7.60 4.86 3.88
N ARG A 669 7.36 5.94 3.12
CA ARG A 669 6.30 6.92 3.41
C ARG A 669 4.93 6.29 3.69
N SER A 670 4.50 5.32 2.91
CA SER A 670 3.21 4.64 3.09
C SER A 670 3.30 3.43 4.03
N MET A 671 4.43 2.71 4.06
CA MET A 671 4.55 1.44 4.81
C MET A 671 4.99 1.60 6.28
N ASP A 672 5.39 2.80 6.72
CA ASP A 672 5.95 3.04 8.05
C ASP A 672 4.92 3.05 9.19
N GLY A 673 3.70 3.54 8.91
CA GLY A 673 2.66 3.76 9.92
C GLY A 673 2.76 5.10 10.67
N GLN A 674 3.97 5.68 10.83
CA GLN A 674 4.15 7.01 11.46
C GLN A 674 4.36 8.15 10.47
N ARG A 675 4.51 7.83 9.17
CA ARG A 675 4.70 8.82 8.10
C ARG A 675 3.34 9.27 7.56
N ASP A 676 2.97 8.88 6.35
CA ASP A 676 1.66 9.21 5.79
C ASP A 676 0.58 8.26 6.36
N THR A 677 -0.66 8.75 6.50
CA THR A 677 -1.77 7.85 6.85
C THR A 677 -2.35 7.21 5.60
N GLU A 678 -2.50 5.89 5.61
CA GLU A 678 -2.97 5.10 4.46
C GLU A 678 -4.10 4.15 4.88
N ILE A 679 -4.83 3.64 3.88
CA ILE A 679 -5.85 2.61 4.06
C ILE A 679 -5.82 1.64 2.87
N ALA A 680 -6.06 0.36 3.13
CA ALA A 680 -6.20 -0.67 2.12
C ALA A 680 -7.20 -1.72 2.58
N ILE A 681 -7.68 -2.53 1.65
CA ILE A 681 -8.35 -3.80 1.96
C ILE A 681 -7.51 -4.95 1.42
N GLY A 682 -7.49 -6.06 2.16
CA GLY A 682 -7.11 -7.36 1.62
C GLY A 682 -8.35 -8.25 1.52
N CYS A 683 -8.50 -8.92 0.38
CA CYS A 683 -9.73 -9.64 0.10
C CYS A 683 -9.51 -10.87 -0.80
N TYR A 684 -10.42 -11.83 -0.66
CA TYR A 684 -10.53 -13.03 -1.47
C TYR A 684 -11.98 -13.52 -1.48
N GLN A 685 -12.32 -14.36 -2.45
CA GLN A 685 -13.64 -14.99 -2.53
C GLN A 685 -13.62 -16.37 -1.86
N SER A 686 -14.64 -16.66 -1.05
CA SER A 686 -14.89 -18.01 -0.57
C SER A 686 -15.30 -18.91 -1.74
N GLN A 687 -14.61 -20.04 -1.89
CA GLN A 687 -15.04 -21.10 -2.79
C GLN A 687 -16.17 -21.89 -2.13
N ASP A 688 -17.37 -21.84 -2.69
CA ASP A 688 -18.45 -22.74 -2.28
C ASP A 688 -18.14 -24.14 -2.84
N VAL A 689 -18.16 -25.16 -1.98
CA VAL A 689 -17.85 -26.58 -2.26
C VAL A 689 -18.79 -27.23 -3.30
N ALA A 690 -19.72 -26.49 -3.90
CA ALA A 690 -20.87 -27.02 -4.61
C ALA A 690 -20.79 -26.98 -6.15
N ASP A 691 -19.82 -26.30 -6.77
CA ASP A 691 -19.70 -26.20 -8.24
C ASP A 691 -18.34 -26.78 -8.70
N HIS A 692 -18.25 -28.11 -8.74
CA HIS A 692 -17.09 -28.81 -9.29
C HIS A 692 -17.09 -28.90 -10.84
N ASP A 693 -18.15 -28.41 -11.51
CA ASP A 693 -18.36 -28.63 -12.95
C ASP A 693 -18.05 -27.42 -13.86
N GLN A 694 -17.67 -26.26 -13.29
CA GLN A 694 -17.08 -25.14 -14.05
C GLN A 694 -15.96 -24.50 -13.26
N VAL A 695 -14.76 -24.39 -13.85
CA VAL A 695 -13.63 -23.65 -13.26
C VAL A 695 -13.97 -22.16 -13.31
N ASN A 696 -14.72 -21.66 -12.33
CA ASN A 696 -14.86 -20.23 -12.12
C ASN A 696 -13.59 -19.73 -11.40
N LEU A 697 -12.66 -19.16 -12.17
CA LEU A 697 -11.38 -18.63 -11.66
C LEU A 697 -11.57 -17.38 -10.75
N GLY A 698 -12.80 -16.89 -10.61
CA GLY A 698 -13.19 -15.83 -9.68
C GLY A 698 -13.06 -14.41 -10.24
N ASP A 699 -13.62 -13.45 -9.52
CA ASP A 699 -13.62 -12.03 -9.86
C ASP A 699 -12.21 -11.42 -9.83
N ILE A 700 -11.28 -11.97 -9.02
CA ILE A 700 -9.88 -11.51 -8.96
C ILE A 700 -9.17 -11.87 -10.27
N HIS A 701 -9.31 -13.12 -10.74
CA HIS A 701 -8.80 -13.55 -12.04
C HIS A 701 -9.36 -12.69 -13.18
N ALA A 702 -10.69 -12.51 -13.21
CA ALA A 702 -11.34 -11.72 -14.24
C ALA A 702 -10.86 -10.26 -14.24
N TYR A 703 -10.67 -9.68 -13.06
CA TYR A 703 -10.13 -8.33 -12.92
C TYR A 703 -8.69 -8.22 -13.43
N ARG A 704 -7.83 -9.20 -13.12
CA ARG A 704 -6.45 -9.26 -13.60
C ARG A 704 -6.37 -9.48 -15.11
N MET A 705 -7.27 -10.28 -15.71
CA MET A 705 -7.40 -10.40 -17.17
C MET A 705 -7.82 -9.07 -17.80
N SER A 706 -8.74 -8.34 -17.17
CA SER A 706 -9.23 -7.04 -17.65
C SER A 706 -8.12 -5.98 -17.65
N LEU A 707 -7.33 -5.89 -16.57
CA LEU A 707 -6.13 -5.05 -16.50
C LEU A 707 -5.10 -5.42 -17.58
N TRP A 708 -4.82 -6.71 -17.77
CA TRP A 708 -3.88 -7.14 -18.80
C TRP A 708 -4.42 -6.85 -20.20
N TYR A 709 -5.72 -6.95 -20.42
CA TYR A 709 -6.35 -6.58 -21.68
C TYR A 709 -6.24 -5.07 -21.94
N GLU A 710 -6.47 -4.22 -20.94
CA GLU A 710 -6.21 -2.78 -21.05
C GLU A 710 -4.75 -2.51 -21.43
N HIS A 711 -3.80 -3.15 -20.76
CA HIS A 711 -2.38 -2.88 -20.97
C HIS A 711 -1.85 -3.45 -22.28
N THR A 712 -2.38 -4.58 -22.75
CA THR A 712 -1.82 -5.33 -23.90
C THR A 712 -2.71 -5.36 -25.13
N LEU A 713 -3.97 -4.94 -25.01
CA LEU A 713 -5.04 -5.12 -26.00
C LEU A 713 -5.19 -6.58 -26.50
N SER A 714 -4.76 -7.55 -25.69
CA SER A 714 -4.68 -8.96 -26.06
C SER A 714 -5.37 -9.84 -25.02
N VAL A 715 -6.09 -10.85 -25.51
CA VAL A 715 -6.53 -11.99 -24.70
C VAL A 715 -5.80 -13.22 -25.23
N ASP A 716 -4.68 -13.52 -24.58
CA ASP A 716 -3.81 -14.64 -24.91
C ASP A 716 -4.11 -15.80 -23.95
N GLU A 717 -4.21 -17.04 -24.46
CA GLU A 717 -4.41 -18.23 -23.61
C GLU A 717 -3.26 -18.39 -22.60
N LEU A 718 -2.05 -17.91 -22.94
CA LEU A 718 -0.90 -17.92 -22.05
C LEU A 718 -1.14 -17.08 -20.78
N PHE A 719 -1.99 -16.06 -20.84
CA PHE A 719 -2.30 -15.20 -19.69
C PHE A 719 -3.13 -15.91 -18.60
N LEU A 720 -3.64 -17.12 -18.88
CA LEU A 720 -4.32 -17.97 -17.90
C LEU A 720 -3.35 -18.66 -16.94
N GLU A 721 -2.07 -18.76 -17.31
CA GLU A 721 -1.00 -19.33 -16.49
C GLU A 721 0.14 -18.31 -16.31
N PRO A 722 -0.07 -17.24 -15.50
CA PRO A 722 0.90 -16.15 -15.39
C PRO A 722 2.26 -16.58 -14.85
N GLU A 723 2.34 -17.70 -14.14
CA GLU A 723 3.61 -18.25 -13.68
C GLU A 723 4.43 -18.88 -14.80
N SER A 724 3.82 -19.34 -15.91
CA SER A 724 4.52 -20.07 -16.98
C SER A 724 5.67 -19.26 -17.58
N LEU A 725 6.66 -19.93 -18.17
CA LEU A 725 7.77 -19.22 -18.82
C LEU A 725 7.27 -18.55 -20.11
N GLU A 726 6.40 -19.25 -20.82
CA GLU A 726 5.76 -18.83 -22.06
C GLU A 726 4.95 -17.55 -21.85
N CYS A 727 4.17 -17.45 -20.77
CA CYS A 727 3.46 -16.21 -20.42
C CYS A 727 4.44 -15.07 -20.11
N VAL A 728 5.49 -15.32 -19.31
CA VAL A 728 6.49 -14.30 -18.99
C VAL A 728 7.18 -13.77 -20.25
N GLU A 729 7.58 -14.67 -21.16
CA GLU A 729 8.20 -14.31 -22.43
C GLU A 729 7.23 -13.55 -23.33
N ARG A 730 5.96 -13.94 -23.38
CA ARG A 730 4.92 -13.26 -24.15
C ARG A 730 4.68 -11.83 -23.67
N VAL A 731 4.49 -11.63 -22.37
CA VAL A 731 4.27 -10.30 -21.76
C VAL A 731 5.51 -9.43 -21.96
N ARG A 732 6.71 -9.97 -21.77
CA ARG A 732 7.97 -9.23 -22.02
C ARG A 732 8.12 -8.85 -23.50
N SER A 733 7.80 -9.76 -24.42
CA SER A 733 7.85 -9.48 -25.86
C SER A 733 6.93 -8.33 -26.26
N ILE A 734 5.72 -8.25 -25.69
CA ILE A 734 4.81 -7.13 -25.93
C ILE A 734 5.44 -5.83 -25.42
N GLY A 735 5.96 -5.84 -24.18
CA GLY A 735 6.61 -4.68 -23.59
C GLY A 735 7.85 -4.20 -24.34
N ASP A 736 8.65 -5.13 -24.87
CA ASP A 736 9.86 -4.82 -25.64
C ASP A 736 9.51 -4.25 -27.02
N GLU A 737 8.52 -4.82 -27.71
CA GLU A 737 8.02 -4.30 -28.99
C GLU A 737 7.47 -2.88 -28.83
N MET A 738 6.67 -2.65 -27.79
CA MET A 738 6.13 -1.33 -27.50
C MET A 738 7.20 -0.33 -27.04
N TRP A 739 8.26 -0.77 -26.36
CA TRP A 739 9.39 0.11 -26.06
C TRP A 739 10.10 0.59 -27.33
N GLU A 740 10.32 -0.30 -28.31
CA GLU A 740 10.92 0.07 -29.59
C GLU A 740 10.03 1.07 -30.35
N ILE A 741 8.71 0.82 -30.40
CA ILE A 741 7.74 1.75 -30.99
C ILE A 741 7.76 3.08 -30.24
N TYR A 742 7.66 3.07 -28.92
CA TYR A 742 7.64 4.27 -28.10
C TYR A 742 8.92 5.10 -28.26
N ASN A 743 10.09 4.46 -28.29
CA ASN A 743 11.39 5.12 -28.33
C ASN A 743 11.84 5.55 -29.74
N SER A 744 11.25 4.98 -30.81
CA SER A 744 11.62 5.26 -32.20
C SER A 744 11.49 6.74 -32.63
N GLU A 745 12.31 7.14 -33.61
CA GLU A 745 12.24 8.48 -34.22
C GLU A 745 10.98 8.67 -35.08
N GLU A 746 10.51 7.60 -35.73
CA GLU A 746 9.27 7.62 -36.51
C GLU A 746 8.05 7.64 -35.59
N ILE A 747 7.03 8.41 -35.95
CA ILE A 747 5.79 8.50 -35.17
C ILE A 747 4.86 7.36 -35.59
N VAL A 748 4.94 6.26 -34.86
CA VAL A 748 4.06 5.09 -35.00
C VAL A 748 3.08 5.08 -33.83
N ASP A 749 1.80 4.84 -34.12
CA ASP A 749 0.77 4.72 -33.10
C ASP A 749 0.98 3.43 -32.29
N MET A 750 0.71 3.47 -30.98
CA MET A 750 0.74 2.26 -30.15
C MET A 750 -0.57 1.47 -30.19
N GLU A 751 -1.58 1.97 -30.93
CA GLU A 751 -2.84 1.32 -31.24
C GLU A 751 -3.63 0.85 -30.00
N GLY A 752 -3.44 1.53 -28.86
CA GLY A 752 -4.09 1.18 -27.58
C GLY A 752 -3.37 0.12 -26.76
N VAL A 753 -2.19 -0.33 -27.18
CA VAL A 753 -1.30 -1.13 -26.32
C VAL A 753 -0.48 -0.18 -25.45
N HIS A 754 -0.52 -0.35 -24.14
CA HIS A 754 0.11 0.57 -23.20
C HIS A 754 1.32 0.00 -22.47
N LEU A 755 1.41 -1.34 -22.36
CA LEU A 755 2.48 -2.01 -21.64
C LEU A 755 3.83 -1.81 -22.32
N VAL A 756 4.81 -1.32 -21.56
CA VAL A 756 6.17 -1.08 -22.02
C VAL A 756 7.17 -1.67 -21.03
N THR A 757 8.19 -2.38 -21.52
CA THR A 757 9.27 -2.86 -20.64
C THR A 757 9.99 -1.69 -19.99
N TYR A 758 10.17 -1.73 -18.67
CA TYR A 758 10.86 -0.64 -17.97
C TYR A 758 12.31 -0.54 -18.49
N PRO A 759 12.83 0.67 -18.81
CA PRO A 759 14.03 0.83 -19.65
C PRO A 759 15.36 0.53 -18.93
N VAL A 760 15.52 -0.69 -18.45
CA VAL A 760 16.71 -1.22 -17.79
C VAL A 760 17.09 -2.56 -18.40
N ARG A 761 18.40 -2.84 -18.47
CA ARG A 761 18.91 -4.13 -18.92
C ARG A 761 19.35 -4.96 -17.72
N VAL A 762 18.87 -6.19 -17.63
CA VAL A 762 19.33 -7.17 -16.64
C VAL A 762 20.24 -8.17 -17.33
N THR A 763 21.32 -8.56 -16.65
CA THR A 763 22.26 -9.58 -17.11
C THR A 763 21.93 -10.93 -16.47
N GLN A 764 22.49 -12.01 -17.03
CA GLN A 764 22.33 -13.36 -16.47
C GLN A 764 22.83 -13.46 -15.02
N GLU A 765 23.83 -12.66 -14.64
CA GLU A 765 24.35 -12.59 -13.27
C GLU A 765 23.51 -11.73 -12.32
N GLY A 766 22.38 -11.17 -12.78
CA GLY A 766 21.53 -10.32 -11.95
C GLY A 766 22.03 -8.88 -11.80
N CYS A 767 22.97 -8.44 -12.62
CA CYS A 767 23.39 -7.03 -12.64
C CYS A 767 22.42 -6.19 -13.47
N VAL A 768 21.96 -5.06 -12.90
CA VAL A 768 21.14 -4.05 -13.59
C VAL A 768 22.04 -3.01 -14.25
N LYS A 769 21.88 -2.83 -15.56
CA LYS A 769 22.63 -1.91 -16.43
C LYS A 769 21.68 -0.96 -17.13
N ASP A 770 22.20 0.17 -17.57
CA ASP A 770 21.49 1.05 -18.50
C ASP A 770 21.37 0.34 -19.87
N LEU A 771 20.34 0.66 -20.66
CA LEU A 771 20.20 0.15 -22.04
C LEU A 771 21.42 0.55 -22.90
N ALA A 772 21.93 1.75 -22.67
CA ALA A 772 23.18 2.32 -23.19
C ALA A 772 23.79 3.26 -22.13
N ASP A 773 25.06 3.62 -22.27
CA ASP A 773 25.72 4.50 -21.30
C ASP A 773 25.08 5.89 -21.29
N GLY A 774 24.48 6.29 -20.16
CA GLY A 774 23.87 7.62 -20.00
C GLY A 774 22.50 7.78 -20.64
N VAL A 775 21.71 6.71 -20.74
CA VAL A 775 20.32 6.77 -21.25
C VAL A 775 19.45 7.72 -20.42
N HIS A 776 18.73 8.57 -21.15
CA HIS A 776 17.68 9.43 -20.61
C HIS A 776 16.31 8.89 -21.02
N PHE A 777 15.26 9.26 -20.27
CA PHE A 777 13.90 8.99 -20.76
C PHE A 777 13.65 9.76 -22.06
N PRO A 778 12.92 9.17 -23.03
CA PRO A 778 12.62 9.83 -24.29
C PRO A 778 12.04 11.23 -24.07
N ASP A 779 12.50 12.19 -24.86
CA ASP A 779 12.11 13.62 -24.83
C ASP A 779 12.60 14.44 -23.62
N THR A 780 13.40 13.86 -22.71
CA THR A 780 13.92 14.50 -21.49
C THR A 780 15.45 14.47 -21.41
N ASN A 781 16.05 15.25 -20.49
CA ASN A 781 17.43 15.02 -20.01
C ASN A 781 17.46 14.28 -18.66
N SER A 782 16.39 13.58 -18.32
CA SER A 782 16.27 12.84 -17.05
C SER A 782 16.92 11.47 -17.17
N LEU A 783 17.89 11.19 -16.30
CA LEU A 783 18.56 9.88 -16.27
C LEU A 783 17.57 8.81 -15.79
N VAL A 784 17.43 7.73 -16.55
CA VAL A 784 16.59 6.58 -16.16
C VAL A 784 17.02 6.00 -14.82
N LYS A 785 18.34 5.98 -14.57
CA LYS A 785 18.91 5.47 -13.32
C LYS A 785 18.71 6.37 -12.10
N GLY A 786 18.21 7.58 -12.30
CA GLY A 786 18.15 8.62 -11.30
C GLY A 786 19.53 9.11 -10.83
N LYS A 787 19.51 9.96 -9.82
CA LYS A 787 20.71 10.53 -9.21
C LYS A 787 20.46 10.77 -7.73
N ARG A 788 21.28 10.15 -6.87
CA ARG A 788 21.24 10.38 -5.43
C ARG A 788 21.43 11.87 -5.12
N SER A 789 20.43 12.46 -4.46
CA SER A 789 20.49 13.84 -4.01
C SER A 789 21.57 14.02 -2.93
N LYS A 790 22.24 15.17 -2.97
CA LYS A 790 23.21 15.57 -1.93
C LYS A 790 22.58 16.48 -0.86
N ILE A 791 21.37 16.97 -1.12
CA ILE A 791 20.70 17.98 -0.30
C ILE A 791 19.49 17.37 0.40
N LEU A 792 18.70 16.54 -0.28
CA LEU A 792 17.51 15.89 0.23
C LEU A 792 17.89 14.68 1.12
N PRO A 793 17.53 14.73 2.42
CA PRO A 793 17.63 13.57 3.28
C PRO A 793 16.70 12.45 2.77
N PRO A 794 17.08 11.17 2.88
CA PRO A 794 16.28 10.06 2.37
C PRO A 794 14.83 10.04 2.89
N ILE A 795 14.57 10.54 4.10
CA ILE A 795 13.21 10.57 4.67
C ILE A 795 12.18 11.32 3.81
N PHE A 796 12.62 12.25 2.95
CA PHE A 796 11.74 12.98 2.03
C PHE A 796 11.33 12.14 0.82
N THR A 797 12.24 11.27 0.34
CA THR A 797 12.18 10.59 -0.96
C THR A 797 12.12 9.07 -0.86
N THR A 798 11.97 8.50 0.35
CA THR A 798 11.93 7.04 0.61
C THR A 798 10.61 6.50 1.09
#